data_AF-A0A812LHU7-F1
#
_entry.id   AF-A0A812LHU7-F1
#
_cell.length_a   1.000
_cell.length_b   1.000
_cell.length_c   1.000
_cell.angle_alpha   90.00
_cell.angle_beta   90.00
_cell.angle_gamma   90.00
#
_symmetry.space_group_name_H-M   'P 1'
#
loop_
_entity.id
_entity.type
_entity.pdbx_description
1 polymer ?
#
loop_
_entity_poly.entity_id
_entity_poly.type
_entity_poly.pdbx_seq_one_letter_code
_entity_poly.pdbx_strand_id
1 'polypeptide(L)'
;MRVRHLQTHLADQGLVNSGKLNELKNVHVGVDAVFWLRSIQALKDPFADALGGIPPGIFGFVDKELESFKDWGITPLFVFQGVAPGPQHSMFVSRMDQQMDMAWNYLASGDKSAAQKCFAVSTSRINGDFVYFIFHHLRQKGYECLQAPYFAGAQLAHFAEQGIVQTVFGPPGLLLYGVKSVVIHLNFGQQSFDWVDLDGVLSKWQLSWDEFVDACMLAGTEYCLTYPYLNLSPFGGPSVVQQGQRFNFDAAVYIIRQAPLINWMQTFPTEEMKSDHVDGYCICKVLVQNSPVLHLQDHAIRPLGASKPGGPPPSVPIDFSSIMGQKLPPSLYYLMLHGIISHKLPQALAKGEWTDKSQPLIDTNEFRALLTDLQDYRRTSLGLIAQHLHKSFQSKAILCKAYWEPSNIRQALGTDAHLPPDARIIQPDIQQGLRWKITVKSVKAEMARQQVDKVDFKFCLNWHAREFEQDGPLMQGIKEPQPPSFDDYLHSLTALVHFIVLEKLDLISAEDGGATVLSDVLKDTPRNLTEPCLTALELMKYGQLNGEPFEAAHTDKPFPNEVKYPVSSQFQSPAEKDRVCGMLLLCRVMSLVPMKLKNIMWDSDVDFDLAAFHALVRVLKRTLRQLVEGALASVLLKDLSRVKLLPKGFMCASPVHKEAYPQVPAELPTFMLPRACMGIVVRYFLEYQKDADRFADDVGKRFPCCAQPVEDLKLAFTFWHDLRRCVDTIAETLGAEELSEDMRKASGILEEQKRRLGFA
;
A
#
# COMPACT_ATOMS: atom_id res chain seq x y z
N MET A 1 -9.36 -11.74 11.29
CA MET A 1 -9.59 -10.81 12.42
C MET A 1 -8.61 -11.15 13.54
N ARG A 2 -7.96 -10.15 14.16
CA ARG A 2 -7.09 -10.38 15.33
C ARG A 2 -7.89 -10.33 16.64
N VAL A 3 -7.59 -11.24 17.54
CA VAL A 3 -8.14 -11.27 18.91
C VAL A 3 -6.99 -11.05 19.89
N ARG A 4 -7.17 -10.13 20.84
CA ARG A 4 -6.14 -9.76 21.80
C ARG A 4 -5.72 -10.98 22.65
N HIS A 5 -4.42 -11.30 22.65
CA HIS A 5 -3.78 -12.40 23.41
C HIS A 5 -4.30 -13.83 23.18
N LEU A 6 -5.21 -14.08 22.23
CA LEU A 6 -5.79 -15.42 21.99
C LEU A 6 -4.72 -16.49 21.70
N GLN A 7 -3.76 -16.21 20.80
CA GLN A 7 -2.72 -17.20 20.44
C GLN A 7 -1.85 -17.60 21.64
N THR A 8 -1.39 -16.62 22.42
CA THR A 8 -0.60 -16.87 23.64
C THR A 8 -1.41 -17.67 24.65
N HIS A 9 -2.67 -17.30 24.85
CA HIS A 9 -3.55 -17.99 25.79
C HIS A 9 -3.83 -19.44 25.39
N LEU A 10 -4.04 -19.72 24.10
CA LEU A 10 -4.17 -21.08 23.59
C LEU A 10 -2.92 -21.92 23.85
N ALA A 11 -1.73 -21.35 23.66
CA ALA A 11 -0.47 -22.03 23.95
C ALA A 11 -0.30 -22.32 25.46
N ASP A 12 -0.56 -21.32 26.31
CA ASP A 12 -0.47 -21.45 27.77
C ASP A 12 -1.43 -22.51 28.33
N GLN A 13 -2.58 -22.71 27.69
CA GLN A 13 -3.58 -23.73 28.06
C GLN A 13 -3.32 -25.11 27.43
N GLY A 14 -2.22 -25.27 26.66
CA GLY A 14 -1.89 -26.54 25.99
C GLY A 14 -2.85 -26.91 24.87
N LEU A 15 -3.47 -25.91 24.21
CA LEU A 15 -4.44 -26.08 23.11
C LEU A 15 -3.80 -25.92 21.73
N VAL A 16 -2.48 -25.76 21.67
CA VAL A 16 -1.71 -25.75 20.42
C VAL A 16 -1.14 -27.14 20.21
N ASN A 17 -1.58 -27.79 19.14
CA ASN A 17 -1.09 -29.10 18.70
C ASN A 17 0.08 -28.92 17.73
N SER A 18 0.97 -29.92 17.66
CA SER A 18 2.02 -29.98 16.65
C SER A 18 1.88 -31.23 15.78
N GLY A 19 2.07 -31.08 14.47
CA GLY A 19 2.04 -32.16 13.47
C GLY A 19 3.30 -32.16 12.60
N LYS A 20 3.48 -33.21 11.78
CA LYS A 20 4.61 -33.32 10.84
C LYS A 20 4.22 -32.77 9.47
N LEU A 21 5.11 -32.02 8.80
CA LEU A 21 4.79 -31.42 7.49
C LEU A 21 4.40 -32.44 6.41
N ASN A 22 4.83 -33.69 6.52
CA ASN A 22 4.38 -34.78 5.65
C ASN A 22 2.86 -34.99 5.65
N GLU A 23 2.17 -34.63 6.73
CA GLU A 23 0.71 -34.70 6.82
C GLU A 23 0.02 -33.65 5.93
N LEU A 24 0.74 -32.59 5.54
CA LEU A 24 0.27 -31.56 4.62
C LEU A 24 0.68 -31.81 3.16
N LYS A 25 1.33 -32.95 2.87
CA LYS A 25 1.74 -33.28 1.51
C LYS A 25 0.52 -33.52 0.61
N ASN A 26 0.52 -32.89 -0.56
CA ASN A 26 -0.58 -32.87 -1.52
C ASN A 26 -1.89 -32.25 -0.99
N VAL A 27 -1.79 -31.42 0.06
CA VAL A 27 -2.94 -30.71 0.63
C VAL A 27 -3.07 -29.34 -0.02
N HIS A 28 -4.31 -28.97 -0.37
CA HIS A 28 -4.65 -27.61 -0.76
C HIS A 28 -4.91 -26.79 0.49
N VAL A 29 -4.00 -25.84 0.77
CA VAL A 29 -4.03 -25.02 1.98
C VAL A 29 -4.53 -23.63 1.62
N GLY A 30 -5.60 -23.19 2.25
CA GLY A 30 -6.04 -21.79 2.17
C GLY A 30 -5.13 -20.94 3.03
N VAL A 31 -4.45 -19.95 2.46
CA VAL A 31 -3.47 -19.11 3.17
C VAL A 31 -4.02 -17.71 3.36
N ASP A 32 -4.14 -17.25 4.61
CA ASP A 32 -4.28 -15.81 4.89
C ASP A 32 -2.96 -15.14 4.51
N ALA A 33 -2.95 -14.46 3.36
CA ALA A 33 -1.72 -13.97 2.76
C ALA A 33 -1.02 -12.92 3.63
N VAL A 34 -1.77 -12.06 4.33
CA VAL A 34 -1.17 -11.03 5.19
C VAL A 34 -0.57 -11.66 6.45
N PHE A 35 -1.23 -12.67 7.02
CA PHE A 35 -0.68 -13.42 8.14
C PHE A 35 0.60 -14.18 7.75
N TRP A 36 0.60 -14.87 6.61
CA TRP A 36 1.79 -15.56 6.10
C TRP A 36 2.95 -14.59 5.90
N LEU A 37 2.73 -13.46 5.23
CA LEU A 37 3.78 -12.46 5.01
C LEU A 37 4.38 -11.93 6.33
N ARG A 38 3.57 -11.77 7.38
CA ARG A 38 4.04 -11.38 8.72
C ARG A 38 4.87 -12.46 9.42
N SER A 39 4.71 -13.72 9.03
CA SER A 39 5.46 -14.84 9.62
C SER A 39 6.90 -14.93 9.10
N ILE A 40 7.17 -14.41 7.90
CA ILE A 40 8.49 -14.45 7.26
C ILE A 40 9.42 -13.44 7.94
N GLN A 41 10.39 -13.94 8.72
CA GLN A 41 11.30 -13.08 9.48
C GLN A 41 12.19 -12.22 8.58
N ALA A 42 12.59 -12.73 7.42
CA ALA A 42 13.43 -12.02 6.47
C ALA A 42 12.78 -10.74 5.90
N LEU A 43 11.45 -10.62 5.96
CA LEU A 43 10.72 -9.42 5.54
C LEU A 43 10.69 -8.31 6.59
N LYS A 44 11.09 -8.60 7.85
CA LYS A 44 11.08 -7.65 8.97
C LYS A 44 12.39 -6.87 9.05
N ASP A 45 12.80 -6.28 7.94
CA ASP A 45 13.94 -5.37 7.91
C ASP A 45 13.63 -4.15 8.79
N PRO A 46 14.40 -3.88 9.85
CA PRO A 46 14.12 -2.78 10.78
C PRO A 46 13.99 -1.42 10.11
N PHE A 47 14.70 -1.17 9.03
CA PHE A 47 14.78 0.13 8.36
C PHE A 47 13.83 0.27 7.17
N ALA A 48 13.09 -0.78 6.79
CA ALA A 48 12.23 -0.79 5.61
C ALA A 48 11.31 0.44 5.50
N ASP A 49 10.66 0.86 6.59
CA ASP A 49 9.75 2.01 6.57
C ASP A 49 10.47 3.34 6.34
N ALA A 50 11.64 3.52 6.97
CA ALA A 50 12.52 4.68 6.80
C ALA A 50 13.15 4.74 5.39
N LEU A 51 13.34 3.58 4.77
CA LEU A 51 13.85 3.47 3.41
C LEU A 51 12.78 3.63 2.32
N GLY A 52 11.50 3.85 2.65
CA GLY A 52 10.45 4.00 1.63
C GLY A 52 9.35 2.94 1.66
N GLY A 53 9.35 2.03 2.63
CA GLY A 53 8.22 1.17 2.99
C GLY A 53 8.24 -0.24 2.40
N ILE A 54 9.34 -0.63 1.76
CA ILE A 54 9.51 -1.96 1.17
C ILE A 54 10.91 -2.48 1.54
N PRO A 55 11.03 -3.66 2.19
CA PRO A 55 12.32 -4.21 2.56
C PRO A 55 13.15 -4.56 1.31
N PRO A 56 14.48 -4.44 1.37
CA PRO A 56 15.38 -5.00 0.37
C PRO A 56 15.09 -6.50 0.17
N GLY A 57 15.22 -7.00 -1.06
CA GLY A 57 15.08 -8.44 -1.32
C GLY A 57 13.67 -9.03 -1.16
N ILE A 58 12.63 -8.20 -0.99
CA ILE A 58 11.22 -8.63 -0.78
C ILE A 58 10.80 -9.83 -1.65
N PHE A 59 11.02 -9.76 -2.96
CA PHE A 59 10.63 -10.83 -3.89
C PHE A 59 11.47 -12.09 -3.72
N GLY A 60 12.76 -11.94 -3.44
CA GLY A 60 13.66 -13.07 -3.21
C GLY A 60 13.36 -13.83 -1.93
N PHE A 61 12.98 -13.12 -0.86
CA PHE A 61 12.53 -13.76 0.38
C PHE A 61 11.22 -14.51 0.21
N VAL A 62 10.27 -13.92 -0.53
CA VAL A 62 9.01 -14.59 -0.86
C VAL A 62 9.25 -15.81 -1.75
N ASP A 63 10.13 -15.72 -2.75
CA ASP A 63 10.48 -16.85 -3.63
C ASP A 63 11.02 -18.05 -2.83
N LYS A 64 11.85 -17.81 -1.81
CA LYS A 64 12.37 -18.87 -0.93
C LYS A 64 11.27 -19.60 -0.13
N GLU A 65 10.27 -18.87 0.34
CA GLU A 65 9.12 -19.46 1.04
C GLU A 65 8.22 -20.25 0.07
N LEU A 66 8.07 -19.75 -1.15
CA LEU A 66 7.33 -20.41 -2.23
C LEU A 66 7.98 -21.73 -2.67
N GLU A 67 9.32 -21.78 -2.71
CA GLU A 67 10.11 -23.00 -2.91
C GLU A 67 9.82 -24.01 -1.79
N SER A 68 9.75 -23.55 -0.54
CA SER A 68 9.45 -24.43 0.60
C SER A 68 8.06 -25.08 0.49
N PHE A 69 7.02 -24.35 0.07
CA PHE A 69 5.72 -24.96 -0.22
C PHE A 69 5.81 -26.06 -1.29
N LYS A 70 6.58 -25.83 -2.36
CA LYS A 70 6.76 -26.80 -3.45
C LYS A 70 7.51 -28.05 -2.99
N ASP A 71 8.59 -27.90 -2.24
CA ASP A 71 9.43 -28.99 -1.75
C ASP A 71 8.63 -29.97 -0.86
N TRP A 72 7.66 -29.44 -0.10
CA TRP A 72 6.76 -30.23 0.74
C TRP A 72 5.49 -30.71 0.03
N GLY A 73 5.32 -30.37 -1.26
CA GLY A 73 4.14 -30.73 -2.04
C GLY A 73 2.85 -30.09 -1.51
N ILE A 74 2.93 -28.92 -0.88
CA ILE A 74 1.78 -28.16 -0.39
C ILE A 74 1.31 -27.23 -1.51
N THR A 75 0.02 -27.23 -1.82
CA THR A 75 -0.57 -26.33 -2.84
C THR A 75 -1.26 -25.16 -2.14
N PRO A 76 -0.67 -23.95 -2.11
CA PRO A 76 -1.28 -22.80 -1.44
C PRO A 76 -2.27 -22.06 -2.33
N LEU A 77 -3.44 -21.72 -1.77
CA LEU A 77 -4.39 -20.74 -2.28
C LEU A 77 -4.29 -19.47 -1.44
N PHE A 78 -3.68 -18.41 -1.97
CA PHE A 78 -3.48 -17.17 -1.24
C PHE A 78 -4.74 -16.29 -1.27
N VAL A 79 -5.33 -16.04 -0.09
CA VAL A 79 -6.47 -15.14 0.06
C VAL A 79 -6.02 -13.84 0.72
N PHE A 80 -6.22 -12.75 0.00
CA PHE A 80 -5.89 -11.39 0.42
C PHE A 80 -7.12 -10.66 0.93
N GLN A 81 -6.89 -9.69 1.82
CA GLN A 81 -7.96 -8.85 2.36
C GLN A 81 -8.59 -7.97 1.25
N GLY A 82 -9.91 -7.93 1.24
CA GLY A 82 -10.73 -7.04 0.40
C GLY A 82 -11.22 -5.81 1.14
N VAL A 83 -12.46 -5.42 0.87
CA VAL A 83 -13.11 -4.27 1.50
C VAL A 83 -13.25 -4.52 3.01
N ALA A 84 -12.84 -3.54 3.83
CA ALA A 84 -13.01 -3.63 5.28
C ALA A 84 -13.42 -2.27 5.87
N PRO A 85 -14.33 -2.24 6.86
CA PRO A 85 -14.57 -1.04 7.66
C PRO A 85 -13.28 -0.50 8.32
N GLY A 86 -13.31 0.78 8.67
CA GLY A 86 -12.36 1.36 9.62
C GLY A 86 -12.31 0.54 10.91
N PRO A 87 -11.14 0.37 11.56
CA PRO A 87 -11.15 -0.04 12.95
C PRO A 87 -11.92 1.05 13.73
N GLN A 88 -12.71 0.65 14.71
CA GLN A 88 -13.56 1.59 15.43
C GLN A 88 -12.79 2.42 16.45
N HIS A 89 -11.61 1.96 16.86
CA HIS A 89 -10.78 2.64 17.83
C HIS A 89 -9.31 2.67 17.41
N SER A 90 -8.61 3.70 17.86
CA SER A 90 -7.21 3.96 17.56
C SER A 90 -6.24 3.40 18.60
N MET A 91 -6.70 2.61 19.58
CA MET A 91 -5.84 2.06 20.66
C MET A 91 -4.61 1.28 20.16
N PHE A 92 -4.61 0.80 18.92
CA PHE A 92 -3.46 0.14 18.28
C PHE A 92 -2.51 1.08 17.52
N VAL A 93 -2.81 2.38 17.43
CA VAL A 93 -2.10 3.37 16.60
C VAL A 93 -1.23 4.32 17.43
N SER A 94 -1.70 4.79 18.60
CA SER A 94 -1.07 5.89 19.36
C SER A 94 0.33 5.63 19.93
N ARG A 95 0.78 4.38 20.05
CA ARG A 95 2.12 4.04 20.61
C ARG A 95 3.27 4.19 19.61
N MET A 96 2.96 4.41 18.33
CA MET A 96 3.93 4.47 17.24
C MET A 96 4.83 5.69 17.30
N ASP A 97 4.21 6.86 17.45
CA ASP A 97 4.86 8.16 17.28
C ASP A 97 6.03 8.33 18.24
N GLN A 98 5.78 8.10 19.52
CA GLN A 98 6.78 8.21 20.58
C GLN A 98 7.97 7.27 20.30
N GLN A 99 7.70 6.09 19.76
CA GLN A 99 8.74 5.13 19.45
C GLN A 99 9.57 5.52 18.23
N MET A 100 8.96 6.14 17.21
CA MET A 100 9.68 6.65 16.05
C MET A 100 10.52 7.88 16.40
N ASP A 101 10.01 8.79 17.23
CA ASP A 101 10.77 9.93 17.75
C ASP A 101 12.00 9.45 18.55
N MET A 102 11.83 8.43 19.38
CA MET A 102 12.94 7.76 20.07
C MET A 102 13.93 7.14 19.08
N ALA A 103 13.46 6.46 18.03
CA ALA A 103 14.33 5.85 17.02
C ALA A 103 15.25 6.88 16.37
N TRP A 104 14.70 8.03 15.98
CA TRP A 104 15.46 9.13 15.39
C TRP A 104 16.43 9.77 16.38
N ASN A 105 16.04 9.99 17.63
CA ASN A 105 16.95 10.51 18.66
C ASN A 105 18.12 9.56 18.95
N TYR A 106 17.86 8.26 19.07
CA TYR A 106 18.93 7.26 19.24
C TYR A 106 19.86 7.22 18.03
N LEU A 107 19.31 7.30 16.81
CA LEU A 107 20.12 7.34 15.60
C LEU A 107 21.02 8.59 15.57
N ALA A 108 20.46 9.76 15.89
CA ALA A 108 21.18 11.04 15.89
C ALA A 108 22.27 11.12 16.97
N SER A 109 22.05 10.48 18.13
CA SER A 109 23.03 10.37 19.22
C SER A 109 24.08 9.26 19.02
N GLY A 110 23.94 8.44 17.96
CA GLY A 110 24.88 7.38 17.60
C GLY A 110 24.59 6.00 18.22
N ASP A 111 23.51 5.84 19.00
CA ASP A 111 23.08 4.54 19.53
C ASP A 111 22.28 3.74 18.48
N LYS A 112 23.01 3.13 17.55
CA LYS A 112 22.42 2.36 16.44
C LYS A 112 21.62 1.15 16.91
N SER A 113 22.03 0.51 18.02
CA SER A 113 21.35 -0.70 18.51
C SER A 113 19.97 -0.36 19.08
N ALA A 114 19.87 0.70 19.88
CA ALA A 114 18.59 1.18 20.39
C ALA A 114 17.70 1.69 19.24
N ALA A 115 18.25 2.45 18.30
CA ALA A 115 17.52 2.94 17.13
C ALA A 115 16.92 1.77 16.31
N GLN A 116 17.71 0.74 16.00
CA GLN A 116 17.27 -0.42 15.23
C GLN A 116 16.12 -1.15 15.93
N LYS A 117 16.17 -1.32 17.26
CA LYS A 117 15.08 -1.92 18.05
C LYS A 117 13.79 -1.11 17.97
N CYS A 118 13.90 0.23 18.01
CA CYS A 118 12.74 1.10 17.85
C CYS A 118 12.15 1.02 16.44
N PHE A 119 12.98 1.10 15.39
CA PHE A 119 12.54 0.99 14.00
C PHE A 119 11.94 -0.39 13.66
N ALA A 120 12.44 -1.48 14.26
CA ALA A 120 11.89 -2.82 14.05
C ALA A 120 10.39 -2.95 14.42
N VAL A 121 9.88 -2.09 15.30
CA VAL A 121 8.46 -2.13 15.70
C VAL A 121 7.53 -1.54 14.64
N SER A 122 7.97 -0.54 13.86
CA SER A 122 7.18 -0.04 12.72
C SER A 122 7.14 -1.05 11.58
N THR A 123 8.31 -1.61 11.22
CA THR A 123 8.52 -2.49 10.06
C THR A 123 7.99 -3.92 10.23
N SER A 124 7.63 -4.32 11.45
CA SER A 124 6.84 -5.53 11.68
C SER A 124 5.48 -5.56 10.96
N ARG A 125 5.06 -4.44 10.35
CA ARG A 125 3.80 -4.29 9.61
C ARG A 125 3.98 -4.50 8.12
N ILE A 126 3.25 -5.48 7.61
CA ILE A 126 2.94 -5.57 6.19
C ILE A 126 1.95 -4.46 5.83
N ASN A 127 2.38 -3.49 5.01
CA ASN A 127 1.57 -2.37 4.53
C ASN A 127 0.81 -2.71 3.22
N GLY A 128 -0.06 -1.80 2.77
CA GLY A 128 -0.90 -2.03 1.59
C GLY A 128 -0.14 -2.13 0.27
N ASP A 129 0.97 -1.38 0.11
CA ASP A 129 1.79 -1.46 -1.10
C ASP A 129 2.52 -2.81 -1.17
N PHE A 130 3.01 -3.29 -0.03
CA PHE A 130 3.61 -4.62 0.12
C PHE A 130 2.64 -5.70 -0.38
N VAL A 131 1.39 -5.67 0.12
CA VAL A 131 0.34 -6.62 -0.29
C VAL A 131 0.10 -6.58 -1.79
N TYR A 132 0.00 -5.38 -2.36
CA TYR A 132 -0.26 -5.19 -3.79
C TYR A 132 0.83 -5.83 -4.66
N PHE A 133 2.10 -5.53 -4.40
CA PHE A 133 3.20 -6.03 -5.22
C PHE A 133 3.39 -7.55 -5.08
N ILE A 134 3.17 -8.11 -3.89
CA ILE A 134 3.23 -9.55 -3.69
C ILE A 134 2.08 -10.27 -4.39
N PHE A 135 0.86 -9.74 -4.37
CA PHE A 135 -0.27 -10.34 -5.09
C PHE A 135 0.08 -10.56 -6.58
N HIS A 136 0.62 -9.54 -7.24
CA HIS A 136 1.00 -9.64 -8.65
C HIS A 136 2.24 -10.52 -8.89
N HIS A 137 3.20 -10.53 -7.97
CA HIS A 137 4.35 -11.44 -8.02
C HIS A 137 3.92 -12.91 -7.92
N LEU A 138 3.03 -13.25 -6.99
CA LEU A 138 2.48 -14.60 -6.85
C LEU A 138 1.74 -15.05 -8.12
N ARG A 139 0.89 -14.18 -8.69
CA ARG A 139 0.20 -14.46 -9.95
C ARG A 139 1.16 -14.67 -11.11
N GLN A 140 2.21 -13.84 -11.23
CA GLN A 140 3.26 -14.01 -12.24
C GLN A 140 3.95 -15.38 -12.12
N LYS A 141 4.19 -15.84 -10.88
CA LYS A 141 4.79 -17.15 -10.57
C LYS A 141 3.81 -18.33 -10.74
N GLY A 142 2.55 -18.06 -11.08
CA GLY A 142 1.54 -19.07 -11.39
C GLY A 142 0.72 -19.56 -10.20
N TYR A 143 0.85 -18.95 -9.01
CA TYR A 143 0.08 -19.33 -7.82
C TYR A 143 -1.37 -18.85 -7.88
N GLU A 144 -2.26 -19.61 -7.24
CA GLU A 144 -3.66 -19.23 -7.08
C GLU A 144 -3.79 -18.13 -6.03
N CYS A 145 -4.37 -17.00 -6.43
CA CYS A 145 -4.55 -15.83 -5.60
C CYS A 145 -5.96 -15.28 -5.76
N LEU A 146 -6.56 -14.84 -4.66
CA LEU A 146 -7.86 -14.18 -4.62
C LEU A 146 -7.79 -12.99 -3.67
N GLN A 147 -8.23 -11.82 -4.11
CA GLN A 147 -8.63 -10.78 -3.17
C GLN A 147 -10.05 -11.11 -2.71
N ALA A 148 -10.28 -11.29 -1.41
CA ALA A 148 -11.62 -11.53 -0.89
C ALA A 148 -12.55 -10.36 -1.22
N PRO A 149 -13.88 -10.54 -1.30
CA PRO A 149 -14.80 -9.42 -1.45
C PRO A 149 -14.69 -8.47 -0.26
N TYR A 150 -14.63 -9.06 0.94
CA TYR A 150 -14.44 -8.36 2.21
C TYR A 150 -13.31 -9.01 3.02
N PHE A 151 -13.63 -9.84 4.01
CA PHE A 151 -12.63 -10.41 4.92
C PHE A 151 -11.99 -11.68 4.37
N ALA A 152 -10.66 -11.73 4.36
CA ALA A 152 -9.91 -12.91 3.96
C ALA A 152 -10.28 -14.13 4.84
N GLY A 153 -10.42 -13.92 6.16
CA GLY A 153 -10.80 -14.98 7.09
C GLY A 153 -12.19 -15.58 6.81
N ALA A 154 -13.18 -14.73 6.49
CA ALA A 154 -14.52 -15.20 6.14
C ALA A 154 -14.50 -15.99 4.82
N GLN A 155 -13.75 -15.50 3.82
CA GLN A 155 -13.62 -16.18 2.53
C GLN A 155 -12.92 -17.54 2.67
N LEU A 156 -11.86 -17.62 3.49
CA LEU A 156 -11.15 -18.86 3.79
C LEU A 156 -12.04 -19.86 4.53
N ALA A 157 -12.85 -19.39 5.49
CA ALA A 157 -13.82 -20.24 6.17
C ALA A 157 -14.84 -20.83 5.20
N HIS A 158 -15.35 -20.00 4.28
CA HIS A 158 -16.26 -20.48 3.24
C HIS A 158 -15.59 -21.48 2.28
N PHE A 159 -14.33 -21.26 1.91
CA PHE A 159 -13.59 -22.20 1.07
C PHE A 159 -13.32 -23.54 1.77
N ALA A 160 -13.03 -23.52 3.06
CA ALA A 160 -12.88 -24.74 3.86
C ALA A 160 -14.21 -25.51 3.97
N GLU A 161 -15.32 -24.80 4.23
CA GLU A 161 -16.67 -25.37 4.29
C GLU A 161 -17.07 -26.06 2.97
N GLN A 162 -16.76 -25.43 1.83
CA GLN A 162 -17.06 -25.96 0.49
C GLN A 162 -16.05 -27.03 0.02
N GLY A 163 -15.04 -27.38 0.83
CA GLY A 163 -14.01 -28.36 0.48
C GLY A 163 -13.04 -27.91 -0.61
N ILE A 164 -13.00 -26.61 -0.93
CA ILE A 164 -12.05 -26.02 -1.91
C ILE A 164 -10.62 -26.12 -1.38
N VAL A 165 -10.46 -25.93 -0.06
CA VAL A 165 -9.21 -26.15 0.67
C VAL A 165 -9.50 -27.12 1.82
N GLN A 166 -8.52 -27.96 2.18
CA GLN A 166 -8.72 -28.95 3.25
C GLN A 166 -8.34 -28.40 4.63
N THR A 167 -7.46 -27.41 4.67
CA THR A 167 -7.09 -26.70 5.91
C THR A 167 -6.74 -25.25 5.60
N VAL A 168 -6.70 -24.43 6.66
CA VAL A 168 -6.42 -23.00 6.56
C VAL A 168 -5.18 -22.67 7.38
N PHE A 169 -4.24 -21.95 6.77
CA PHE A 169 -3.08 -21.35 7.43
C PHE A 169 -3.35 -19.86 7.67
N GLY A 170 -3.39 -19.44 8.94
CA GLY A 170 -3.72 -18.08 9.30
C GLY A 170 -3.77 -17.82 10.82
N PRO A 171 -4.28 -16.66 11.24
CA PRO A 171 -4.36 -16.32 12.66
C PRO A 171 -5.43 -17.17 13.37
N PRO A 172 -5.30 -17.44 14.68
CA PRO A 172 -6.32 -18.17 15.46
C PRO A 172 -7.72 -17.54 15.42
N GLY A 173 -7.83 -16.25 15.08
CA GLY A 173 -9.13 -15.60 14.88
C GLY A 173 -9.95 -16.19 13.72
N LEU A 174 -9.41 -17.10 12.91
CA LEU A 174 -10.19 -17.90 11.94
C LEU A 174 -11.22 -18.81 12.62
N LEU A 175 -10.98 -19.21 13.87
CA LEU A 175 -11.93 -19.96 14.70
C LEU A 175 -13.26 -19.21 14.89
N LEU A 176 -13.23 -17.87 14.86
CA LEU A 176 -14.43 -17.03 14.94
C LEU A 176 -15.38 -17.23 13.76
N TYR A 177 -14.87 -17.70 12.61
CA TYR A 177 -15.67 -17.99 11.42
C TYR A 177 -16.07 -19.47 11.32
N GLY A 178 -15.81 -20.26 12.37
CA GLY A 178 -16.17 -21.68 12.42
C GLY A 178 -15.19 -22.63 11.74
N VAL A 179 -13.97 -22.16 11.40
CA VAL A 179 -12.92 -23.03 10.85
C VAL A 179 -12.53 -24.08 11.89
N LYS A 180 -12.62 -25.36 11.53
CA LYS A 180 -12.41 -26.48 12.45
C LYS A 180 -10.95 -26.67 12.87
N SER A 181 -10.03 -26.62 11.92
CA SER A 181 -8.59 -26.75 12.15
C SER A 181 -7.86 -25.57 11.51
N VAL A 182 -7.08 -24.84 12.30
CA VAL A 182 -6.32 -23.68 11.84
C VAL A 182 -4.84 -23.95 12.06
N VAL A 183 -4.06 -24.04 10.99
CA VAL A 183 -2.60 -24.02 11.05
C VAL A 183 -2.18 -22.59 11.40
N ILE A 184 -1.40 -22.44 12.47
CA ILE A 184 -0.97 -21.13 12.98
C ILE A 184 0.54 -20.89 12.78
N HIS A 185 1.30 -21.95 12.46
CA HIS A 185 2.72 -21.88 12.18
C HIS A 185 3.16 -23.03 11.27
N LEU A 186 3.89 -22.73 10.20
CA LEU A 186 4.62 -23.71 9.39
C LEU A 186 6.12 -23.58 9.67
N ASN A 187 6.77 -24.65 10.11
CA ASN A 187 8.22 -24.67 10.36
C ASN A 187 8.91 -25.64 9.40
N PHE A 188 9.28 -25.13 8.23
CA PHE A 188 9.98 -25.91 7.20
C PHE A 188 11.34 -26.46 7.68
N GLY A 189 12.03 -25.75 8.57
CA GLY A 189 13.33 -26.17 9.11
C GLY A 189 13.22 -27.35 10.08
N GLN A 190 12.21 -27.35 10.95
CA GLN A 190 11.94 -28.45 11.89
C GLN A 190 11.02 -29.53 11.31
N GLN A 191 10.56 -29.35 10.07
CA GLN A 191 9.66 -30.27 9.38
C GLN A 191 8.34 -30.49 10.14
N SER A 192 7.88 -29.47 10.86
CA SER A 192 6.70 -29.49 11.70
C SER A 192 5.77 -28.32 11.40
N PHE A 193 4.54 -28.41 11.88
CA PHE A 193 3.59 -27.29 11.90
C PHE A 193 2.80 -27.31 13.20
N ASP A 194 2.35 -26.13 13.62
CA ASP A 194 1.49 -25.96 14.79
C ASP A 194 0.08 -25.57 14.36
N TRP A 195 -0.92 -26.12 15.02
CA TRP A 195 -2.32 -25.92 14.67
C TRP A 195 -3.23 -25.92 15.91
N VAL A 196 -4.44 -25.37 15.74
CA VAL A 196 -5.45 -25.28 16.80
C VAL A 196 -6.73 -25.94 16.30
N ASP A 197 -7.31 -26.79 17.16
CA ASP A 197 -8.58 -27.47 16.94
C ASP A 197 -9.73 -26.71 17.63
N LEU A 198 -10.76 -26.32 16.87
CA LEU A 198 -11.90 -25.60 17.44
C LEU A 198 -12.64 -26.45 18.48
N ASP A 199 -12.91 -27.71 18.18
CA ASP A 199 -13.74 -28.57 19.03
C ASP A 199 -13.03 -28.89 20.35
N GLY A 200 -11.70 -29.04 20.33
CA GLY A 200 -10.84 -29.12 21.51
C GLY A 200 -10.87 -27.87 22.37
N VAL A 201 -10.82 -26.67 21.76
CA VAL A 201 -10.94 -25.39 22.49
C VAL A 201 -12.31 -25.28 23.17
N LEU A 202 -13.40 -25.52 22.43
CA LEU A 202 -14.76 -25.46 22.95
C LEU A 202 -14.97 -26.45 24.11
N SER A 203 -14.47 -27.67 23.96
CA SER A 203 -14.56 -28.72 24.99
C SER A 203 -13.77 -28.35 26.26
N LYS A 204 -12.54 -27.84 26.10
CA LYS A 204 -11.69 -27.43 27.23
C LYS A 204 -12.28 -26.27 28.01
N TRP A 205 -12.84 -25.28 27.32
CA TRP A 205 -13.42 -24.09 27.94
C TRP A 205 -14.88 -24.27 28.36
N GLN A 206 -15.52 -25.37 27.95
CA GLN A 206 -16.94 -25.68 28.19
C GLN A 206 -17.85 -24.57 27.65
N LEU A 207 -17.60 -24.16 26.41
CA LEU A 207 -18.35 -23.14 25.68
C LEU A 207 -18.97 -23.73 24.41
N SER A 208 -20.13 -23.19 24.02
CA SER A 208 -20.59 -23.24 22.63
C SER A 208 -19.74 -22.36 21.72
N TRP A 209 -19.87 -22.54 20.40
CA TRP A 209 -19.17 -21.69 19.45
C TRP A 209 -19.55 -20.21 19.55
N ASP A 210 -20.84 -19.91 19.76
CA ASP A 210 -21.31 -18.53 19.93
C ASP A 210 -20.73 -17.89 21.20
N GLU A 211 -20.69 -18.62 22.32
CA GLU A 211 -20.07 -18.16 23.56
C GLU A 211 -18.56 -17.95 23.42
N PHE A 212 -17.86 -18.80 22.65
CA PHE A 212 -16.45 -18.59 22.32
C PHE A 212 -16.23 -17.30 21.51
N VAL A 213 -17.09 -17.03 20.52
CA VAL A 213 -17.04 -15.78 19.75
C VAL A 213 -17.24 -14.58 20.68
N ASP A 214 -18.21 -14.64 21.58
CA ASP A 214 -18.50 -13.57 22.54
C ASP A 214 -17.33 -13.33 23.51
N ALA A 215 -16.71 -14.40 24.01
CA ALA A 215 -15.52 -14.31 24.87
C ALA A 215 -14.35 -13.63 24.14
N CYS A 216 -14.11 -13.98 22.87
CA CYS A 216 -13.08 -13.35 22.06
C CYS A 216 -13.38 -11.87 21.76
N MET A 217 -14.65 -11.52 21.56
CA MET A 217 -15.05 -10.14 21.36
C MET A 217 -14.87 -9.29 22.63
N LEU A 218 -15.23 -9.83 23.81
CA LEU A 218 -14.94 -9.19 25.10
C LEU A 218 -13.45 -8.95 25.32
N ALA A 219 -12.60 -9.90 24.95
CA ALA A 219 -11.15 -9.75 24.99
C ALA A 219 -10.64 -8.58 24.12
N GLY A 220 -11.38 -8.24 23.07
CA GLY A 220 -11.12 -7.12 22.17
C GLY A 220 -10.54 -7.58 20.82
N THR A 221 -11.00 -6.90 19.77
CA THR A 221 -10.59 -7.12 18.38
C THR A 221 -10.18 -5.79 17.74
N GLU A 222 -9.96 -5.78 16.42
CA GLU A 222 -9.74 -4.54 15.66
C GLU A 222 -11.03 -3.70 15.50
N TYR A 223 -12.19 -4.27 15.82
CA TYR A 223 -13.51 -3.69 15.62
C TYR A 223 -14.36 -3.65 16.90
N CYS A 224 -13.82 -4.07 18.04
CA CYS A 224 -14.53 -4.09 19.31
C CYS A 224 -13.52 -3.85 20.44
N LEU A 225 -13.81 -2.89 21.32
CA LEU A 225 -12.96 -2.54 22.46
C LEU A 225 -12.90 -3.68 23.48
N THR A 226 -11.74 -3.86 24.14
CA THR A 226 -11.64 -4.78 25.28
C THR A 226 -12.60 -4.36 26.40
N TYR A 227 -13.35 -5.31 26.94
CA TYR A 227 -14.20 -5.10 28.10
C TYR A 227 -13.38 -4.57 29.30
N PRO A 228 -13.76 -3.44 29.93
CA PRO A 228 -12.88 -2.71 30.86
C PRO A 228 -12.31 -3.57 32.00
N TYR A 229 -13.12 -4.44 32.59
CA TYR A 229 -12.71 -5.26 33.74
C TYR A 229 -11.68 -6.34 33.41
N LEU A 230 -11.43 -6.64 32.13
CA LEU A 230 -10.34 -7.54 31.73
C LEU A 230 -8.95 -6.90 31.87
N ASN A 231 -8.90 -5.57 32.02
CA ASN A 231 -7.65 -4.83 32.29
C ASN A 231 -7.51 -4.48 33.79
N LEU A 232 -8.50 -4.80 34.63
CA LEU A 232 -8.47 -4.55 36.07
C LEU A 232 -7.98 -5.80 36.80
N SER A 233 -7.01 -5.62 37.71
CA SER A 233 -6.55 -6.71 38.56
C SER A 233 -7.62 -6.98 39.63
N PRO A 234 -8.17 -8.21 39.76
CA PRO A 234 -9.25 -8.50 40.71
C PRO A 234 -8.91 -8.26 42.18
N PHE A 235 -7.62 -8.09 42.52
CA PHE A 235 -7.10 -8.00 43.88
C PHE A 235 -6.18 -6.79 44.15
N GLY A 236 -6.13 -5.80 43.25
CA GLY A 236 -5.25 -4.64 43.41
C GLY A 236 -5.94 -3.47 44.11
N GLY A 237 -5.61 -3.19 45.37
CA GLY A 237 -5.93 -1.91 46.01
C GLY A 237 -5.27 -0.73 45.28
N PRO A 238 -5.66 0.53 45.58
CA PRO A 238 -5.23 1.74 44.87
C PRO A 238 -3.71 2.00 44.85
N SER A 239 -2.90 1.19 45.53
CA SER A 239 -1.46 1.31 45.66
C SER A 239 -0.64 0.57 44.59
N VAL A 240 -1.25 -0.24 43.71
CA VAL A 240 -0.52 -1.09 42.72
C VAL A 240 -0.58 -0.53 41.28
N VAL A 241 -1.10 0.69 41.10
CA VAL A 241 -1.28 1.32 39.77
C VAL A 241 0.06 1.59 39.05
N GLN A 242 1.21 1.45 39.73
CA GLN A 242 2.55 1.65 39.15
C GLN A 242 3.18 0.39 38.51
N GLN A 243 2.58 -0.82 38.65
CA GLN A 243 3.03 -2.01 37.93
C GLN A 243 1.93 -2.52 37.00
N GLY A 244 1.97 -2.02 35.75
CA GLY A 244 1.27 -2.50 34.54
C GLY A 244 -0.06 -3.25 34.71
N GLN A 245 -1.17 -2.63 34.28
CA GLN A 245 -2.45 -3.30 34.05
C GLN A 245 -2.25 -4.60 33.23
N ARG A 246 -2.43 -5.77 33.85
CA ARG A 246 -2.24 -7.06 33.18
C ARG A 246 -3.58 -7.56 32.67
N PHE A 247 -3.72 -7.58 31.34
CA PHE A 247 -4.87 -8.17 30.65
C PHE A 247 -5.05 -9.65 31.03
N ASN A 248 -6.29 -10.08 31.28
CA ASN A 248 -6.63 -11.47 31.63
C ASN A 248 -7.66 -12.07 30.67
N PHE A 249 -7.26 -13.04 29.84
CA PHE A 249 -8.17 -13.73 28.91
C PHE A 249 -9.10 -14.74 29.60
N ASP A 250 -8.62 -15.45 30.64
CA ASP A 250 -9.44 -16.40 31.41
C ASP A 250 -10.67 -15.73 32.01
N ALA A 251 -10.56 -14.47 32.40
CA ALA A 251 -11.68 -13.69 32.89
C ALA A 251 -12.78 -13.51 31.84
N ALA A 252 -12.44 -13.37 30.55
CA ALA A 252 -13.43 -13.28 29.48
C ALA A 252 -14.22 -14.59 29.33
N VAL A 253 -13.52 -15.73 29.36
CA VAL A 253 -14.14 -17.06 29.34
C VAL A 253 -15.03 -17.26 30.57
N TYR A 254 -14.54 -16.89 31.76
CA TYR A 254 -15.30 -16.99 33.00
C TYR A 254 -16.59 -16.16 32.95
N ILE A 255 -16.51 -14.90 32.54
CA ILE A 255 -17.64 -13.96 32.46
C ILE A 255 -18.78 -14.54 31.61
N ILE A 256 -18.45 -15.02 30.40
CA ILE A 256 -19.45 -15.61 29.48
C ILE A 256 -20.12 -16.85 30.08
N ARG A 257 -19.38 -17.67 30.82
CA ARG A 257 -19.94 -18.86 31.48
C ARG A 257 -20.90 -18.56 32.63
N GLN A 258 -20.69 -17.45 33.34
CA GLN A 258 -21.46 -17.15 34.54
C GLN A 258 -22.85 -16.58 34.21
N ALA A 259 -22.95 -15.73 33.19
CA ALA A 259 -24.20 -15.07 32.86
C ALA A 259 -24.22 -14.57 31.41
N PRO A 260 -25.41 -14.42 30.81
CA PRO A 260 -25.57 -13.80 29.50
C PRO A 260 -24.92 -12.41 29.44
N LEU A 261 -24.34 -12.07 28.29
CA LEU A 261 -23.58 -10.84 28.06
C LEU A 261 -24.31 -9.57 28.51
N ILE A 262 -25.63 -9.51 28.31
CA ILE A 262 -26.48 -8.35 28.64
C ILE A 262 -26.40 -7.96 30.13
N ASN A 263 -26.20 -8.94 31.03
CA ASN A 263 -26.09 -8.67 32.45
C ASN A 263 -24.78 -7.93 32.77
N TRP A 264 -23.70 -8.30 32.08
CA TRP A 264 -22.39 -7.66 32.25
C TRP A 264 -22.35 -6.26 31.63
N MET A 265 -23.16 -5.98 30.60
CA MET A 265 -23.29 -4.64 30.02
C MET A 265 -23.83 -3.60 31.01
N GLN A 266 -24.51 -4.01 32.09
CA GLN A 266 -25.00 -3.10 33.13
C GLN A 266 -23.90 -2.62 34.09
N THR A 267 -22.74 -3.27 34.08
CA THR A 267 -21.66 -3.03 35.05
C THR A 267 -20.61 -2.02 34.55
N PHE A 268 -20.80 -1.45 33.35
CA PHE A 268 -19.87 -0.47 32.79
C PHE A 268 -19.76 0.77 33.68
N PRO A 269 -18.57 1.38 33.80
CA PRO A 269 -18.38 2.55 34.64
C PRO A 269 -19.19 3.78 34.23
N THR A 270 -19.39 3.97 32.92
CA THR A 270 -20.15 5.08 32.35
C THR A 270 -21.03 4.60 31.19
N GLU A 271 -22.14 5.30 30.95
CA GLU A 271 -23.03 4.99 29.82
C GLU A 271 -22.37 5.24 28.46
N GLU A 272 -21.43 6.20 28.36
CA GLU A 272 -20.66 6.44 27.13
C GLU A 272 -19.77 5.24 26.79
N MET A 273 -18.96 4.75 27.74
CA MET A 273 -18.10 3.58 27.54
C MET A 273 -18.92 2.33 27.19
N LYS A 274 -20.10 2.20 27.81
CA LYS A 274 -21.05 1.13 27.52
C LYS A 274 -21.56 1.26 26.08
N SER A 275 -22.02 2.44 25.68
CA SER A 275 -22.51 2.70 24.32
C SER A 275 -21.46 2.38 23.27
N ASP A 276 -20.23 2.88 23.44
CA ASP A 276 -19.12 2.62 22.50
C ASP A 276 -18.78 1.13 22.41
N HIS A 277 -18.75 0.43 23.54
CA HIS A 277 -18.48 -0.99 23.55
C HIS A 277 -19.62 -1.80 22.90
N VAL A 278 -20.87 -1.46 23.20
CA VAL A 278 -22.06 -2.13 22.63
C VAL A 278 -22.08 -1.96 21.11
N ASP A 279 -21.91 -0.73 20.61
CA ASP A 279 -21.88 -0.45 19.18
C ASP A 279 -20.79 -1.25 18.48
N GLY A 280 -19.58 -1.24 19.06
CA GLY A 280 -18.48 -2.00 18.51
C GLY A 280 -18.61 -3.50 18.56
N TYR A 281 -19.19 -3.99 19.65
CA TYR A 281 -19.57 -5.39 19.76
C TYR A 281 -20.56 -5.77 18.65
N CYS A 282 -21.65 -5.04 18.50
CA CYS A 282 -22.69 -5.34 17.50
C CYS A 282 -22.11 -5.34 16.07
N ILE A 283 -21.34 -4.31 15.71
CA ILE A 283 -20.68 -4.23 14.40
C ILE A 283 -19.73 -5.43 14.23
N CYS A 284 -18.85 -5.69 15.19
CA CYS A 284 -17.90 -6.80 15.11
C CYS A 284 -18.62 -8.16 14.97
N LYS A 285 -19.76 -8.37 15.63
CA LYS A 285 -20.56 -9.60 15.51
C LYS A 285 -21.09 -9.78 14.09
N VAL A 286 -21.61 -8.70 13.48
CA VAL A 286 -22.05 -8.68 12.08
C VAL A 286 -20.90 -8.98 11.12
N LEU A 287 -19.70 -8.43 11.38
CA LEU A 287 -18.51 -8.73 10.56
C LEU A 287 -18.08 -10.20 10.66
N VAL A 288 -18.25 -10.84 11.82
CA VAL A 288 -17.93 -12.26 11.98
C VAL A 288 -18.98 -13.14 11.30
N GLN A 289 -20.27 -12.88 11.53
CA GLN A 289 -21.36 -13.77 11.11
C GLN A 289 -21.84 -13.54 9.67
N ASN A 290 -21.77 -12.30 9.17
CA ASN A 290 -22.43 -11.89 7.93
C ASN A 290 -21.48 -11.26 6.91
N SER A 291 -20.16 -11.44 7.06
CA SER A 291 -19.19 -10.95 6.06
C SER A 291 -19.50 -11.52 4.67
N PRO A 292 -19.66 -10.68 3.62
CA PRO A 292 -19.87 -11.18 2.27
C PRO A 292 -18.65 -11.90 1.71
N VAL A 293 -18.91 -13.06 1.12
CA VAL A 293 -17.94 -13.97 0.51
C VAL A 293 -18.36 -14.30 -0.93
N LEU A 294 -17.39 -14.72 -1.74
CA LEU A 294 -17.60 -15.25 -3.07
C LEU A 294 -18.03 -16.71 -2.97
N HIS A 295 -19.24 -17.00 -3.45
CA HIS A 295 -19.72 -18.35 -3.69
C HIS A 295 -19.33 -18.79 -5.10
N LEU A 296 -18.54 -19.86 -5.23
CA LEU A 296 -18.03 -20.30 -6.54
C LEU A 296 -19.07 -21.04 -7.40
N GLN A 297 -20.16 -21.55 -6.82
CA GLN A 297 -21.18 -22.31 -7.54
C GLN A 297 -21.98 -21.43 -8.51
N ASP A 298 -22.28 -20.19 -8.13
CA ASP A 298 -23.08 -19.23 -8.88
C ASP A 298 -22.36 -17.89 -9.12
N HIS A 299 -21.08 -17.80 -8.74
CA HIS A 299 -20.25 -16.60 -8.83
C HIS A 299 -20.86 -15.36 -8.17
N ALA A 300 -21.65 -15.55 -7.11
CA ALA A 300 -22.34 -14.48 -6.41
C ALA A 300 -21.64 -14.07 -5.12
N ILE A 301 -21.71 -12.77 -4.79
CA ILE A 301 -21.29 -12.24 -3.49
C ILE A 301 -22.49 -12.20 -2.55
N ARG A 302 -22.43 -12.99 -1.47
CA ARG A 302 -23.49 -13.12 -0.46
C ARG A 302 -22.86 -13.26 0.94
N PRO A 303 -23.57 -12.91 2.02
CA PRO A 303 -23.06 -13.10 3.38
C PRO A 303 -22.69 -14.57 3.65
N LEU A 304 -21.66 -14.77 4.49
CA LEU A 304 -21.26 -16.08 5.00
C LEU A 304 -22.47 -16.86 5.55
N GLY A 305 -22.50 -18.18 5.35
CA GLY A 305 -23.61 -19.06 5.76
C GLY A 305 -24.81 -19.11 4.81
N ALA A 306 -24.86 -18.26 3.76
CA ALA A 306 -25.89 -18.29 2.71
C ALA A 306 -25.69 -19.46 1.71
N SER A 307 -25.72 -20.69 2.23
CA SER A 307 -25.18 -21.89 1.57
C SER A 307 -25.87 -22.32 0.26
N LYS A 308 -27.10 -21.86 -0.02
CA LYS A 308 -27.87 -22.27 -1.21
C LYS A 308 -28.29 -21.09 -2.08
N PRO A 309 -28.11 -21.14 -3.41
CA PRO A 309 -28.74 -20.21 -4.34
C PRO A 309 -30.26 -20.22 -4.12
N GLY A 310 -30.86 -19.05 -3.89
CA GLY A 310 -32.29 -18.91 -3.61
C GLY A 310 -32.75 -19.33 -2.20
N GLY A 311 -31.83 -19.67 -1.29
CA GLY A 311 -32.16 -19.83 0.14
C GLY A 311 -32.55 -18.49 0.79
N PRO A 312 -33.24 -18.52 1.96
CA PRO A 312 -33.54 -17.28 2.67
C PRO A 312 -32.23 -16.55 2.97
N PRO A 313 -32.16 -15.23 2.73
CA PRO A 313 -30.96 -14.47 3.07
C PRO A 313 -30.70 -14.62 4.57
N PRO A 314 -29.44 -14.79 5.01
CA PRO A 314 -29.12 -14.74 6.43
C PRO A 314 -29.64 -13.41 6.99
N SER A 315 -30.23 -13.46 8.18
CA SER A 315 -30.74 -12.27 8.85
C SER A 315 -29.58 -11.30 9.09
N VAL A 316 -29.60 -10.17 8.38
CA VAL A 316 -28.67 -9.06 8.60
C VAL A 316 -29.43 -7.89 9.21
N PRO A 317 -28.76 -7.01 9.97
CA PRO A 317 -29.37 -5.78 10.46
C PRO A 317 -29.94 -4.91 9.33
N ILE A 318 -30.93 -4.07 9.64
CA ILE A 318 -31.56 -3.16 8.67
C ILE A 318 -30.54 -2.17 8.11
N ASP A 319 -29.58 -1.75 8.93
CA ASP A 319 -28.49 -0.84 8.62
C ASP A 319 -27.23 -1.55 8.11
N PHE A 320 -27.29 -2.82 7.71
CA PHE A 320 -26.12 -3.58 7.23
C PHE A 320 -25.30 -2.86 6.14
N SER A 321 -25.95 -2.06 5.30
CA SER A 321 -25.31 -1.25 4.26
C SER A 321 -24.48 -0.07 4.81
N SER A 322 -24.78 0.45 6.01
CA SER A 322 -23.94 1.45 6.69
C SER A 322 -22.62 0.80 7.16
N ILE A 323 -22.70 -0.43 7.65
CA ILE A 323 -21.55 -1.21 8.14
C ILE A 323 -20.67 -1.67 6.98
N MET A 324 -21.26 -2.32 5.97
CA MET A 324 -20.54 -2.98 4.87
C MET A 324 -20.37 -2.11 3.63
N GLY A 325 -21.07 -0.99 3.54
CA GLY A 325 -21.19 -0.21 2.32
C GLY A 325 -22.25 -0.76 1.37
N GLN A 326 -22.63 0.06 0.40
CA GLN A 326 -23.55 -0.31 -0.66
C GLN A 326 -22.97 -1.47 -1.50
N LYS A 327 -23.81 -2.46 -1.82
CA LYS A 327 -23.42 -3.59 -2.68
C LYS A 327 -22.91 -3.09 -4.04
N LEU A 328 -21.71 -3.51 -4.38
CA LEU A 328 -21.09 -3.20 -5.68
C LEU A 328 -21.67 -4.09 -6.80
N PRO A 329 -21.65 -3.64 -8.06
CA PRO A 329 -22.02 -4.49 -9.19
C PRO A 329 -21.09 -5.70 -9.35
N PRO A 330 -21.57 -6.84 -9.88
CA PRO A 330 -20.75 -8.03 -10.09
C PRO A 330 -19.48 -7.79 -10.92
N SER A 331 -19.57 -6.91 -11.91
CA SER A 331 -18.44 -6.51 -12.76
C SER A 331 -17.30 -5.88 -11.96
N LEU A 332 -17.61 -5.00 -11.02
CA LEU A 332 -16.60 -4.34 -10.19
C LEU A 332 -16.00 -5.29 -9.15
N TYR A 333 -16.83 -6.19 -8.58
CA TYR A 333 -16.31 -7.28 -7.77
C TYR A 333 -15.34 -8.15 -8.58
N TYR A 334 -15.72 -8.59 -9.78
CA TYR A 334 -14.85 -9.40 -10.63
C TYR A 334 -13.47 -8.77 -10.82
N LEU A 335 -13.40 -7.48 -11.18
CA LEU A 335 -12.13 -6.78 -11.33
C LEU A 335 -11.31 -6.76 -10.02
N MET A 336 -11.95 -6.49 -8.89
CA MET A 336 -11.29 -6.44 -7.58
C MET A 336 -10.80 -7.82 -7.14
N LEU A 337 -11.62 -8.87 -7.22
CA LEU A 337 -11.28 -10.22 -6.75
C LEU A 337 -10.08 -10.81 -7.50
N HIS A 338 -9.94 -10.48 -8.78
CA HIS A 338 -8.80 -10.86 -9.61
C HIS A 338 -7.59 -9.91 -9.48
N GLY A 339 -7.67 -8.88 -8.63
CA GLY A 339 -6.63 -7.88 -8.41
C GLY A 339 -6.30 -7.07 -9.66
N ILE A 340 -7.30 -6.81 -10.51
CA ILE A 340 -7.17 -5.85 -11.62
C ILE A 340 -7.22 -4.41 -11.07
N ILE A 341 -8.03 -4.21 -10.03
CA ILE A 341 -8.08 -3.00 -9.24
C ILE A 341 -7.90 -3.33 -7.76
N SER A 342 -7.27 -2.43 -7.02
CA SER A 342 -7.21 -2.52 -5.56
C SER A 342 -8.58 -2.27 -4.93
N HIS A 343 -8.83 -2.86 -3.75
CA HIS A 343 -10.09 -2.66 -3.02
C HIS A 343 -10.36 -1.20 -2.62
N LYS A 344 -9.38 -0.29 -2.69
CA LYS A 344 -9.51 1.10 -2.22
C LYS A 344 -10.54 1.90 -3.01
N LEU A 345 -10.51 1.82 -4.35
CA LEU A 345 -11.46 2.56 -5.20
C LEU A 345 -12.90 2.03 -5.03
N PRO A 346 -13.16 0.71 -5.12
CA PRO A 346 -14.50 0.18 -4.87
C PRO A 346 -14.98 0.40 -3.45
N GLN A 347 -14.09 0.34 -2.45
CA GLN A 347 -14.42 0.64 -1.06
C GLN A 347 -14.90 2.08 -0.88
N ALA A 348 -14.23 3.06 -1.50
CA ALA A 348 -14.64 4.45 -1.42
C ALA A 348 -16.05 4.65 -2.01
N LEU A 349 -16.33 4.04 -3.17
CA LEU A 349 -17.66 4.05 -3.79
C LEU A 349 -18.71 3.30 -2.97
N ALA A 350 -18.37 2.16 -2.36
CA ALA A 350 -19.30 1.39 -1.54
C ALA A 350 -19.66 2.14 -0.25
N LYS A 351 -18.66 2.64 0.49
CA LYS A 351 -18.83 3.18 1.83
C LYS A 351 -19.10 4.69 1.87
N GLY A 352 -18.72 5.43 0.84
CA GLY A 352 -18.73 6.90 0.90
C GLY A 352 -17.59 7.45 1.77
N GLU A 353 -16.47 6.72 1.88
CA GLU A 353 -15.35 7.09 2.74
C GLU A 353 -14.00 6.76 2.10
N TRP A 354 -13.05 7.68 2.24
CA TRP A 354 -11.66 7.46 1.88
C TRP A 354 -10.75 7.70 3.10
N THR A 355 -10.26 6.63 3.73
CA THR A 355 -9.45 6.77 4.96
C THR A 355 -7.95 6.61 4.72
N ASP A 356 -7.16 7.65 4.98
CA ASP A 356 -5.70 7.63 5.02
C ASP A 356 -5.21 7.42 6.46
N LYS A 357 -5.22 6.15 6.89
CA LYS A 357 -4.92 5.73 8.27
C LYS A 357 -3.42 5.74 8.61
N SER A 358 -2.56 5.71 7.61
CA SER A 358 -1.11 5.56 7.80
C SER A 358 -0.48 6.93 8.00
N GLN A 359 -0.07 7.20 9.24
CA GLN A 359 0.83 8.31 9.55
C GLN A 359 2.20 8.07 8.89
N PRO A 360 2.82 9.09 8.27
CA PRO A 360 4.17 8.97 7.75
C PRO A 360 5.17 8.80 8.90
N LEU A 361 6.37 8.33 8.59
CA LEU A 361 7.43 8.19 9.59
C LEU A 361 7.88 9.55 10.17
N ILE A 362 7.77 10.59 9.35
CA ILE A 362 8.02 11.99 9.69
C ILE A 362 6.82 12.78 9.16
N ASP A 363 6.15 13.50 10.06
CA ASP A 363 4.93 14.25 9.77
C ASP A 363 5.27 15.70 9.46
N THR A 364 5.16 16.08 8.19
CA THR A 364 5.55 17.40 7.68
C THR A 364 4.37 18.15 7.07
N ASN A 365 4.44 19.48 7.03
CA ASN A 365 3.44 20.33 6.38
C ASN A 365 3.23 19.92 4.91
N GLU A 366 4.34 19.66 4.23
CA GLU A 366 4.45 19.25 2.84
C GLU A 366 3.69 17.94 2.57
N PHE A 367 3.87 16.94 3.44
CA PHE A 367 3.17 15.66 3.30
C PHE A 367 1.66 15.85 3.41
N ARG A 368 1.19 16.65 4.37
CA ARG A 368 -0.24 16.91 4.58
C ARG A 368 -0.86 17.72 3.45
N ALA A 369 -0.13 18.72 2.95
CA ALA A 369 -0.52 19.51 1.77
C ALA A 369 -0.67 18.59 0.56
N LEU A 370 0.38 17.82 0.22
CA LEU A 370 0.34 16.89 -0.92
C LEU A 370 -0.80 15.86 -0.78
N LEU A 371 -1.03 15.30 0.41
CA LEU A 371 -2.15 14.36 0.60
C LEU A 371 -3.52 15.00 0.30
N THR A 372 -3.65 16.30 0.57
CA THR A 372 -4.86 17.06 0.27
C THR A 372 -4.97 17.33 -1.23
N ASP A 373 -3.90 17.79 -1.87
CA ASP A 373 -3.89 18.14 -3.30
C ASP A 373 -4.08 16.90 -4.20
N LEU A 374 -3.61 15.73 -3.77
CA LEU A 374 -3.83 14.46 -4.47
C LEU A 374 -5.30 14.01 -4.52
N GLN A 375 -6.23 14.76 -3.90
CA GLN A 375 -7.67 14.50 -4.02
C GLN A 375 -8.18 14.62 -5.44
N ASP A 376 -7.61 15.48 -6.28
CA ASP A 376 -8.06 15.61 -7.66
C ASP A 376 -7.84 14.33 -8.45
N TYR A 377 -6.67 13.71 -8.35
CA TYR A 377 -6.43 12.38 -8.95
C TYR A 377 -7.31 11.28 -8.38
N ARG A 378 -7.68 11.35 -7.08
CA ARG A 378 -8.63 10.40 -6.49
C ARG A 378 -10.02 10.58 -7.11
N ARG A 379 -10.48 11.83 -7.27
CA ARG A 379 -11.77 12.15 -7.89
C ARG A 379 -11.82 11.67 -9.33
N THR A 380 -10.77 11.90 -10.10
CA THR A 380 -10.64 11.41 -11.48
C THR A 380 -10.64 9.88 -11.54
N SER A 381 -9.85 9.21 -10.68
CA SER A 381 -9.81 7.74 -10.61
C SER A 381 -11.18 7.13 -10.27
N LEU A 382 -11.91 7.76 -9.35
CA LEU A 382 -13.26 7.36 -8.98
C LEU A 382 -14.26 7.61 -10.11
N GLY A 383 -14.18 8.76 -10.79
CA GLY A 383 -15.03 9.11 -11.92
C GLY A 383 -14.86 8.18 -13.12
N LEU A 384 -13.61 7.77 -13.40
CA LEU A 384 -13.29 6.78 -14.43
C LEU A 384 -14.06 5.46 -14.24
N ILE A 385 -14.27 5.04 -12.99
CA ILE A 385 -15.06 3.85 -12.64
C ILE A 385 -16.55 4.18 -12.57
N ALA A 386 -16.92 5.23 -11.83
CA ALA A 386 -18.29 5.57 -11.48
C ALA A 386 -19.17 5.88 -12.69
N GLN A 387 -18.60 6.40 -13.78
CA GLN A 387 -19.33 6.65 -15.04
C GLN A 387 -20.01 5.39 -15.62
N HIS A 388 -19.51 4.19 -15.29
CA HIS A 388 -20.07 2.90 -15.71
C HIS A 388 -21.03 2.28 -14.70
N LEU A 389 -21.28 2.96 -13.57
CA LEU A 389 -22.11 2.48 -12.47
C LEU A 389 -23.44 3.25 -12.42
N HIS A 390 -24.35 2.78 -11.56
CA HIS A 390 -25.62 3.45 -11.30
C HIS A 390 -25.42 4.89 -10.79
N LYS A 391 -26.36 5.80 -11.09
CA LYS A 391 -26.29 7.24 -10.72
C LYS A 391 -25.97 7.50 -9.24
N SER A 392 -26.41 6.61 -8.35
CA SER A 392 -26.11 6.70 -6.91
C SER A 392 -24.61 6.65 -6.59
N PHE A 393 -23.79 6.02 -7.44
CA PHE A 393 -22.33 5.99 -7.30
C PHE A 393 -21.68 7.20 -7.98
N GLN A 394 -22.27 7.72 -9.06
CA GLN A 394 -21.73 8.84 -9.84
C GLN A 394 -21.69 10.15 -9.04
N SER A 395 -22.73 10.43 -8.26
CA SER A 395 -22.83 11.65 -7.45
C SER A 395 -22.55 11.41 -5.96
N LYS A 396 -21.86 10.32 -5.62
CA LYS A 396 -21.67 9.92 -4.22
C LYS A 396 -20.70 10.85 -3.52
N ALA A 397 -21.14 11.46 -2.43
CA ALA A 397 -20.26 12.16 -1.49
C ALA A 397 -19.34 11.15 -0.78
N ILE A 398 -18.04 11.44 -0.76
CA ILE A 398 -17.01 10.60 -0.16
C ILE A 398 -16.24 11.44 0.86
N LEU A 399 -16.41 11.09 2.14
CA LEU A 399 -15.70 11.73 3.25
C LEU A 399 -14.25 11.25 3.27
N CYS A 400 -13.31 12.18 3.07
CA CYS A 400 -11.88 11.92 3.12
C CYS A 400 -11.37 12.10 4.54
N LYS A 401 -10.99 10.98 5.17
CA LYS A 401 -10.52 10.91 6.55
C LYS A 401 -9.01 10.77 6.59
N ALA A 402 -8.29 11.69 7.22
CA ALA A 402 -6.85 11.58 7.41
C ALA A 402 -6.48 11.30 8.87
N TYR A 403 -5.28 10.75 9.09
CA TYR A 403 -4.83 10.35 10.44
C TYR A 403 -4.76 11.53 11.43
N TRP A 404 -4.48 12.74 10.93
CA TRP A 404 -4.35 13.97 11.73
C TRP A 404 -5.69 14.67 12.03
N GLU A 405 -6.78 14.24 11.39
CA GLU A 405 -8.05 14.90 11.61
C GLU A 405 -8.61 14.62 13.02
N PRO A 406 -9.44 15.52 13.54
CA PRO A 406 -10.04 15.33 14.85
C PRO A 406 -10.93 14.07 14.87
N SER A 407 -11.09 13.48 16.07
CA SER A 407 -11.75 12.17 16.21
C SER A 407 -13.19 12.14 15.72
N ASN A 408 -13.93 13.24 15.82
CA ASN A 408 -15.29 13.37 15.27
C ASN A 408 -15.32 13.14 13.75
N ILE A 409 -14.35 13.66 12.98
CA ILE A 409 -14.26 13.41 11.53
C ILE A 409 -13.80 11.98 11.26
N ARG A 410 -12.80 11.49 12.01
CA ARG A 410 -12.27 10.13 11.81
C ARG A 410 -13.31 9.04 12.06
N GLN A 411 -14.26 9.28 12.97
CA GLN A 411 -15.34 8.36 13.32
C GLN A 411 -16.65 8.63 12.56
N ALA A 412 -16.87 9.84 12.05
CA ALA A 412 -18.09 10.20 11.32
C ALA A 412 -18.31 9.33 10.09
N LEU A 413 -19.57 9.06 9.76
CA LEU A 413 -19.94 8.36 8.53
C LEU A 413 -20.05 9.34 7.36
N GLY A 414 -19.89 8.83 6.13
CA GLY A 414 -20.03 9.64 4.91
C GLY A 414 -21.41 10.27 4.68
N THR A 415 -22.39 10.00 5.55
CA THR A 415 -23.76 10.51 5.48
C THR A 415 -24.14 11.45 6.63
N ASP A 416 -23.20 11.79 7.53
CA ASP A 416 -23.50 12.58 8.72
C ASP A 416 -23.83 14.04 8.37
N ALA A 417 -25.01 14.50 8.78
CA ALA A 417 -25.48 15.88 8.53
C ALA A 417 -24.76 16.94 9.39
N HIS A 418 -23.98 16.51 10.40
CA HIS A 418 -23.31 17.38 11.38
C HIS A 418 -21.78 17.37 11.23
N LEU A 419 -21.28 17.14 10.02
CA LEU A 419 -19.86 17.21 9.74
C LEU A 419 -19.32 18.63 9.98
N PRO A 420 -18.12 18.76 10.58
CA PRO A 420 -17.43 20.05 10.70
C PRO A 420 -17.24 20.75 9.33
N PRO A 421 -17.19 22.09 9.28
CA PRO A 421 -16.99 22.83 8.03
C PRO A 421 -15.68 22.49 7.30
N ASP A 422 -14.66 22.04 8.02
CA ASP A 422 -13.35 21.61 7.51
C ASP A 422 -13.31 20.15 7.05
N ALA A 423 -14.43 19.41 7.16
CA ALA A 423 -14.52 18.04 6.67
C ALA A 423 -14.32 18.01 5.14
N ARG A 424 -13.34 17.23 4.69
CA ARG A 424 -13.01 17.12 3.28
C ARG A 424 -13.92 16.10 2.61
N ILE A 425 -14.75 16.58 1.69
CA ILE A 425 -15.68 15.75 0.93
C ILE A 425 -15.33 15.86 -0.54
N ILE A 426 -15.11 14.71 -1.18
CA ILE A 426 -14.90 14.63 -2.62
C ILE A 426 -16.07 13.91 -3.30
N GLN A 427 -16.19 14.08 -4.61
CA GLN A 427 -17.13 13.34 -5.45
C GLN A 427 -16.40 12.80 -6.70
N PRO A 428 -16.83 11.66 -7.26
CA PRO A 428 -16.31 11.17 -8.53
C PRO A 428 -16.40 12.25 -9.61
N ASP A 429 -15.28 12.51 -10.28
CA ASP A 429 -15.21 13.51 -11.35
C ASP A 429 -15.36 12.83 -12.71
N ILE A 430 -16.56 12.90 -13.27
CA ILE A 430 -16.91 12.27 -14.54
C ILE A 430 -16.73 13.30 -15.65
N GLN A 431 -15.56 13.26 -16.27
CA GLN A 431 -15.22 14.09 -17.43
C GLN A 431 -15.33 13.29 -18.72
N GLN A 432 -15.83 13.92 -19.77
CA GLN A 432 -15.73 13.37 -21.12
C GLN A 432 -14.25 13.38 -21.54
N GLY A 433 -13.71 12.20 -21.88
CA GLY A 433 -12.33 12.07 -22.36
C GLY A 433 -12.22 12.10 -23.89
N LEU A 434 -11.00 11.97 -24.39
CA LEU A 434 -10.71 11.94 -25.82
C LEU A 434 -11.12 10.60 -26.46
N ARG A 435 -11.46 10.65 -27.76
CA ARG A 435 -11.87 9.48 -28.54
C ARG A 435 -10.66 8.74 -29.13
N TRP A 436 -9.90 8.06 -28.28
CA TRP A 436 -8.81 7.21 -28.72
C TRP A 436 -9.32 6.01 -29.53
N LYS A 437 -8.75 5.78 -30.73
CA LYS A 437 -9.05 4.61 -31.58
C LYS A 437 -7.79 3.80 -31.86
N ILE A 438 -7.63 2.70 -31.13
CA ILE A 438 -6.38 1.93 -31.14
C ILE A 438 -6.55 0.62 -31.93
N THR A 439 -5.99 0.56 -33.13
CA THR A 439 -6.07 -0.65 -33.98
C THR A 439 -4.80 -1.49 -33.90
N VAL A 440 -4.92 -2.81 -34.09
CA VAL A 440 -3.76 -3.73 -34.15
C VAL A 440 -2.78 -3.29 -35.23
N LYS A 441 -3.31 -2.85 -36.39
CA LYS A 441 -2.49 -2.38 -37.51
C LYS A 441 -1.64 -1.17 -37.10
N SER A 442 -2.25 -0.17 -36.47
CA SER A 442 -1.54 1.04 -36.04
C SER A 442 -0.50 0.72 -34.96
N VAL A 443 -0.86 -0.07 -33.95
CA VAL A 443 0.06 -0.46 -32.87
C VAL A 443 1.26 -1.23 -33.42
N LYS A 444 1.06 -2.24 -34.26
CA LYS A 444 2.16 -3.02 -34.85
C LYS A 444 3.06 -2.18 -35.76
N ALA A 445 2.48 -1.29 -36.57
CA ALA A 445 3.24 -0.38 -37.41
C ALA A 445 4.12 0.55 -36.54
N GLU A 446 3.57 1.04 -35.44
CA GLU A 446 4.31 1.92 -34.54
C GLU A 446 5.39 1.20 -33.73
N MET A 447 5.11 -0.02 -33.25
CA MET A 447 6.11 -0.87 -32.59
C MET A 447 7.28 -1.18 -33.53
N ALA A 448 7.00 -1.49 -34.80
CA ALA A 448 8.02 -1.72 -35.81
C ALA A 448 8.85 -0.46 -36.09
N ARG A 449 8.22 0.72 -36.15
CA ARG A 449 8.92 2.00 -36.35
C ARG A 449 9.85 2.33 -35.18
N GLN A 450 9.33 2.22 -33.96
CA GLN A 450 10.11 2.51 -32.75
C GLN A 450 11.09 1.38 -32.38
N GLN A 451 11.05 0.25 -33.08
CA GLN A 451 11.87 -0.95 -32.83
C GLN A 451 11.74 -1.46 -31.39
N VAL A 452 10.50 -1.53 -30.90
CA VAL A 452 10.19 -1.98 -29.54
C VAL A 452 9.17 -3.10 -29.51
N ASP A 453 9.25 -3.91 -28.46
CA ASP A 453 8.36 -5.03 -28.17
C ASP A 453 7.35 -4.73 -27.05
N LYS A 454 7.44 -3.54 -26.44
CA LYS A 454 6.59 -3.11 -25.32
C LYS A 454 5.93 -1.77 -25.59
N VAL A 455 4.66 -1.68 -25.18
CA VAL A 455 3.88 -0.44 -25.14
C VAL A 455 3.94 0.14 -23.73
N ASP A 456 4.73 1.20 -23.56
CA ASP A 456 4.88 1.98 -22.32
C ASP A 456 4.59 3.47 -22.57
N PHE A 457 4.76 4.32 -21.54
CA PHE A 457 4.58 5.76 -21.69
C PHE A 457 5.45 6.36 -22.80
N LYS A 458 6.72 5.96 -22.90
CA LYS A 458 7.62 6.50 -23.94
C LYS A 458 7.13 6.11 -25.33
N PHE A 459 6.64 4.89 -25.51
CA PHE A 459 6.02 4.46 -26.76
C PHE A 459 4.81 5.34 -27.12
N CYS A 460 3.88 5.54 -26.19
CA CYS A 460 2.68 6.34 -26.43
C CYS A 460 2.99 7.82 -26.68
N LEU A 461 3.93 8.42 -25.95
CA LEU A 461 4.36 9.81 -26.17
C LEU A 461 4.98 10.01 -27.56
N ASN A 462 5.85 9.09 -27.98
CA ASN A 462 6.46 9.15 -29.32
C ASN A 462 5.46 8.89 -30.45
N TRP A 463 4.46 8.04 -30.20
CA TRP A 463 3.38 7.79 -31.16
C TRP A 463 2.50 9.04 -31.28
N HIS A 464 2.05 9.59 -30.15
CA HIS A 464 1.22 10.78 -30.10
C HIS A 464 1.87 11.98 -30.75
N ALA A 465 3.14 12.29 -30.42
CA ALA A 465 3.85 13.43 -30.99
C ALA A 465 3.89 13.38 -32.51
N ARG A 466 4.21 12.22 -33.11
CA ARG A 466 4.23 12.06 -34.57
C ARG A 466 2.84 12.23 -35.18
N GLU A 467 1.84 11.59 -34.61
CA GLU A 467 0.47 11.64 -35.15
C GLU A 467 -0.14 13.04 -35.02
N PHE A 468 0.22 13.77 -33.96
CA PHE A 468 -0.19 15.16 -33.78
C PHE A 468 0.41 16.08 -34.83
N GLU A 469 1.73 15.98 -35.08
CA GLU A 469 2.41 16.78 -36.11
C GLU A 469 1.89 16.54 -37.53
N GLN A 470 1.41 15.31 -37.81
CA GLN A 470 1.03 14.89 -39.16
C GLN A 470 -0.50 14.83 -39.37
N ASP A 471 -1.30 15.21 -38.37
CA ASP A 471 -2.75 14.96 -38.33
C ASP A 471 -3.11 13.50 -38.71
N GLY A 472 -2.37 12.58 -38.09
CA GLY A 472 -2.40 11.16 -38.39
C GLY A 472 -3.69 10.47 -37.92
N PRO A 473 -3.90 9.19 -38.29
CA PRO A 473 -5.08 8.42 -37.92
C PRO A 473 -5.44 8.39 -36.42
N LEU A 474 -4.46 8.57 -35.52
CA LEU A 474 -4.72 8.63 -34.08
C LEU A 474 -5.46 9.91 -33.67
N MET A 475 -5.27 11.02 -34.40
CA MET A 475 -5.86 12.32 -34.10
C MET A 475 -7.20 12.58 -34.80
N GLN A 476 -7.50 11.80 -35.84
CA GLN A 476 -8.73 11.96 -36.62
C GLN A 476 -9.98 11.75 -35.77
N GLY A 477 -10.78 12.81 -35.64
CA GLY A 477 -12.03 12.79 -34.88
C GLY A 477 -11.81 12.61 -33.37
N ILE A 478 -10.63 12.96 -32.84
CA ILE A 478 -10.26 12.79 -31.42
C ILE A 478 -11.23 13.51 -30.46
N LYS A 479 -11.87 14.59 -30.92
CA LYS A 479 -12.84 15.40 -30.15
C LYS A 479 -14.30 14.93 -30.30
N GLU A 480 -14.57 13.95 -31.16
CA GLU A 480 -15.93 13.49 -31.36
C GLU A 480 -16.48 12.83 -30.07
N PRO A 481 -17.78 12.98 -29.75
CA PRO A 481 -18.38 12.50 -28.51
C PRO A 481 -18.67 11.00 -28.57
N GLN A 482 -17.66 10.20 -28.90
CA GLN A 482 -17.73 8.76 -28.94
C GLN A 482 -16.77 8.16 -27.91
N PRO A 483 -17.11 7.00 -27.32
CA PRO A 483 -16.22 6.37 -26.38
C PRO A 483 -14.92 5.92 -27.07
N PRO A 484 -13.78 5.91 -26.35
CA PRO A 484 -12.57 5.32 -26.88
C PRO A 484 -12.77 3.82 -27.16
N SER A 485 -12.02 3.31 -28.13
CA SER A 485 -12.12 1.94 -28.65
C SER A 485 -10.75 1.34 -28.94
N PHE A 486 -10.66 0.02 -28.87
CA PHE A 486 -9.44 -0.73 -29.17
C PHE A 486 -9.77 -2.11 -29.75
N ASP A 487 -8.87 -2.65 -30.57
CA ASP A 487 -9.00 -4.01 -31.11
C ASP A 487 -8.64 -5.10 -30.06
N ASP A 488 -9.09 -6.35 -30.25
CA ASP A 488 -8.85 -7.50 -29.33
C ASP A 488 -7.38 -7.94 -29.27
N TYR A 489 -6.52 -7.10 -28.71
CA TYR A 489 -5.07 -7.29 -28.67
C TYR A 489 -4.49 -6.63 -27.43
N LEU A 490 -3.59 -7.32 -26.73
CA LEU A 490 -2.98 -6.85 -25.48
C LEU A 490 -2.36 -5.44 -25.64
N HIS A 491 -1.52 -5.23 -26.65
CA HIS A 491 -0.87 -3.93 -26.84
C HIS A 491 -1.84 -2.82 -27.28
N SER A 492 -2.99 -3.17 -27.87
CA SER A 492 -4.05 -2.18 -28.12
C SER A 492 -4.73 -1.75 -26.83
N LEU A 493 -5.00 -2.71 -25.92
CA LEU A 493 -5.51 -2.42 -24.58
C LEU A 493 -4.53 -1.56 -23.78
N THR A 494 -3.25 -1.95 -23.72
CA THR A 494 -2.26 -1.20 -22.95
C THR A 494 -2.04 0.19 -23.52
N ALA A 495 -1.97 0.37 -24.85
CA ALA A 495 -1.85 1.70 -25.45
C ALA A 495 -3.03 2.60 -25.08
N LEU A 496 -4.26 2.07 -25.14
CA LEU A 496 -5.45 2.83 -24.74
C LEU A 496 -5.37 3.27 -23.26
N VAL A 497 -4.99 2.37 -22.36
CA VAL A 497 -4.86 2.70 -20.93
C VAL A 497 -3.78 3.77 -20.71
N HIS A 498 -2.63 3.67 -21.38
CA HIS A 498 -1.59 4.69 -21.28
C HIS A 498 -2.07 6.05 -21.81
N PHE A 499 -2.80 6.11 -22.93
CA PHE A 499 -3.33 7.37 -23.45
C PHE A 499 -4.35 8.01 -22.51
N ILE A 500 -5.24 7.22 -21.89
CA ILE A 500 -6.15 7.73 -20.86
C ILE A 500 -5.36 8.31 -19.67
N VAL A 501 -4.31 7.63 -19.22
CA VAL A 501 -3.49 8.12 -18.09
C VAL A 501 -2.72 9.39 -18.48
N LEU A 502 -2.13 9.45 -19.67
CA LEU A 502 -1.44 10.65 -20.17
C LEU A 502 -2.40 11.85 -20.27
N GLU A 503 -3.63 11.63 -20.73
CA GLU A 503 -4.70 12.63 -20.73
C GLU A 503 -5.02 13.10 -19.31
N LYS A 504 -5.21 12.18 -18.36
CA LYS A 504 -5.58 12.52 -16.97
C LYS A 504 -4.44 13.06 -16.11
N LEU A 505 -3.22 13.05 -16.63
CA LEU A 505 -2.05 13.71 -16.03
C LEU A 505 -1.72 15.04 -16.73
N ASP A 506 -2.58 15.52 -17.63
CA ASP A 506 -2.39 16.74 -18.41
C ASP A 506 -1.07 16.75 -19.20
N LEU A 507 -0.59 15.56 -19.60
CA LEU A 507 0.49 15.40 -20.58
C LEU A 507 -0.08 15.54 -22.00
N ILE A 508 -1.34 15.13 -22.18
CA ILE A 508 -2.10 15.37 -23.39
C ILE A 508 -3.31 16.23 -23.02
N SER A 509 -3.46 17.38 -23.66
CA SER A 509 -4.55 18.32 -23.43
C SER A 509 -5.90 17.68 -23.75
N ALA A 510 -6.82 17.70 -22.79
CA ALA A 510 -8.18 17.19 -22.98
C ALA A 510 -9.02 18.08 -23.93
N GLU A 511 -8.63 19.34 -24.15
CA GLU A 511 -9.38 20.29 -25.00
C GLU A 511 -9.18 20.05 -26.49
N ASP A 512 -7.96 19.66 -26.87
CA ASP A 512 -7.57 19.53 -28.26
C ASP A 512 -6.78 18.29 -28.62
N GLY A 513 -6.42 17.47 -27.64
CA GLY A 513 -5.56 16.31 -27.85
C GLY A 513 -4.11 16.70 -28.12
N GLY A 514 -3.71 17.96 -27.89
CA GLY A 514 -2.36 18.46 -28.11
C GLY A 514 -1.36 17.98 -27.07
N ALA A 515 -0.08 17.93 -27.45
CA ALA A 515 1.00 17.63 -26.51
C ALA A 515 1.27 18.86 -25.63
N THR A 516 1.31 18.67 -24.31
CA THR A 516 1.77 19.74 -23.41
C THR A 516 3.30 19.78 -23.35
N VAL A 517 3.87 20.85 -22.80
CA VAL A 517 5.33 20.98 -22.66
C VAL A 517 5.91 19.84 -21.81
N LEU A 518 5.15 19.35 -20.82
CA LEU A 518 5.53 18.19 -20.02
C LEU A 518 5.61 16.90 -20.85
N SER A 519 4.69 16.71 -21.81
CA SER A 519 4.74 15.58 -22.74
C SER A 519 5.96 15.64 -23.63
N ASP A 520 6.28 16.83 -24.15
CA ASP A 520 7.43 17.00 -25.05
C ASP A 520 8.76 16.68 -24.33
N VAL A 521 8.97 17.18 -23.11
CA VAL A 521 10.22 16.89 -22.38
C VAL A 521 10.32 15.42 -21.95
N LEU A 522 9.19 14.79 -21.59
CA LEU A 522 9.15 13.40 -21.12
C LEU A 522 9.30 12.39 -22.27
N LYS A 523 8.87 12.74 -23.49
CA LYS A 523 9.08 11.94 -24.71
C LYS A 523 10.56 11.63 -24.95
N ASP A 524 11.43 12.60 -24.68
CA ASP A 524 12.87 12.52 -24.92
C ASP A 524 13.64 11.80 -23.80
N THR A 525 13.09 11.75 -22.59
CA THR A 525 13.67 11.04 -21.42
C THR A 525 13.97 9.57 -21.75
N PRO A 526 15.15 9.03 -21.37
CA PRO A 526 15.48 7.60 -21.56
C PRO A 526 14.38 6.67 -21.03
N ARG A 527 14.10 5.57 -21.75
CA ARG A 527 12.94 4.69 -21.48
C ARG A 527 12.92 4.15 -20.04
N ASN A 528 14.08 3.78 -19.50
CA ASN A 528 14.23 3.28 -18.13
C ASN A 528 14.10 4.37 -17.05
N LEU A 529 14.06 5.64 -17.45
CA LEU A 529 13.94 6.81 -16.57
C LEU A 529 12.60 7.54 -16.73
N THR A 530 11.73 7.10 -17.64
CA THR A 530 10.43 7.75 -17.91
C THR A 530 9.53 7.77 -16.66
N GLU A 531 9.37 6.66 -15.93
CA GLU A 531 8.56 6.66 -14.69
C GLU A 531 9.17 7.52 -13.55
N PRO A 532 10.48 7.42 -13.25
CA PRO A 532 11.13 8.35 -12.32
C PRO A 532 10.98 9.82 -12.71
N CYS A 533 11.15 10.15 -13.99
CA CYS A 533 11.03 11.52 -14.49
C CYS A 533 9.59 12.02 -14.39
N LEU A 534 8.60 11.20 -14.77
CA LEU A 534 7.20 11.52 -14.57
C LEU A 534 6.91 11.79 -13.09
N THR A 535 7.40 10.94 -12.19
CA THR A 535 7.22 11.14 -10.73
C THR A 535 7.82 12.49 -10.27
N ALA A 536 8.99 12.86 -10.78
CA ALA A 536 9.62 14.12 -10.45
C ALA A 536 8.84 15.33 -10.98
N LEU A 537 8.36 15.27 -12.23
CA LEU A 537 7.53 16.32 -12.82
C LEU A 537 6.20 16.47 -12.07
N GLU A 538 5.60 15.37 -11.63
CA GLU A 538 4.40 15.40 -10.77
C GLU A 538 4.69 16.02 -9.40
N LEU A 539 5.82 15.70 -8.74
CA LEU A 539 6.21 16.37 -7.50
C LEU A 539 6.43 17.87 -7.71
N MET A 540 7.01 18.26 -8.85
CA MET A 540 7.21 19.66 -9.21
C MET A 540 5.87 20.41 -9.38
N LYS A 541 4.85 19.81 -10.01
CA LYS A 541 3.51 20.41 -10.14
C LYS A 541 2.92 20.81 -8.78
N TYR A 542 3.19 20.02 -7.74
CA TYR A 542 2.74 20.30 -6.36
C TYR A 542 3.76 21.11 -5.52
N GLY A 543 4.84 21.61 -6.13
CA GLY A 543 5.90 22.34 -5.43
C GLY A 543 6.74 21.50 -4.46
N GLN A 544 6.66 20.16 -4.56
CA GLN A 544 7.31 19.21 -3.64
C GLN A 544 8.67 18.70 -4.12
N LEU A 545 9.12 19.15 -5.30
CA LEU A 545 10.44 18.86 -5.83
C LEU A 545 11.38 20.05 -5.60
N ASN A 546 11.89 20.21 -4.39
CA ASN A 546 12.80 21.30 -4.03
C ASN A 546 13.86 20.86 -3.00
N GLY A 547 14.82 21.72 -2.73
CA GLY A 547 15.88 21.52 -1.74
C GLY A 547 15.60 22.14 -0.37
N GLU A 548 14.45 22.78 -0.17
CA GLU A 548 14.14 23.46 1.08
C GLU A 548 13.94 22.44 2.22
N PRO A 549 14.42 22.74 3.44
CA PRO A 549 14.16 21.90 4.60
C PRO A 549 12.66 21.82 4.91
N PHE A 550 12.14 20.59 5.07
CA PHE A 550 10.78 20.34 5.54
C PHE A 550 10.42 21.05 6.85
N GLU A 551 9.14 21.38 6.99
CA GLU A 551 8.57 21.92 8.22
C GLU A 551 7.76 20.89 9.00
N ALA A 552 7.90 20.88 10.33
CA ALA A 552 7.09 20.02 11.19
C ALA A 552 5.60 20.40 11.10
N ALA A 553 4.72 19.40 10.97
CA ALA A 553 3.29 19.64 10.76
C ALA A 553 2.55 20.31 11.92
N HIS A 554 3.17 20.38 13.11
CA HIS A 554 2.62 21.00 14.30
C HIS A 554 3.70 21.76 15.06
N THR A 555 3.39 22.99 15.45
CA THR A 555 4.27 23.82 16.29
C THR A 555 4.53 23.19 17.65
N ASP A 556 3.55 22.47 18.20
CA ASP A 556 3.63 21.82 19.52
C ASP A 556 4.33 20.45 19.48
N LYS A 557 4.62 19.93 18.27
CA LYS A 557 5.33 18.66 18.05
C LYS A 557 6.46 18.89 17.03
N PRO A 558 7.55 19.56 17.44
CA PRO A 558 8.71 19.75 16.58
C PRO A 558 9.37 18.41 16.25
N PHE A 559 10.28 18.43 15.27
CA PHE A 559 11.12 17.27 14.99
C PHE A 559 11.94 16.85 16.22
N PRO A 560 12.35 15.56 16.30
CA PRO A 560 13.07 15.05 17.47
C PRO A 560 14.33 15.86 17.77
N ASN A 561 14.50 16.31 19.03
CA ASN A 561 15.51 17.31 19.42
C ASN A 561 16.97 16.95 19.07
N GLU A 562 17.33 15.67 19.11
CA GLU A 562 18.70 15.25 18.77
C GLU A 562 18.95 15.28 17.26
N VAL A 563 17.89 15.25 16.45
CA VAL A 563 17.97 15.43 15.00
C VAL A 563 18.21 16.90 14.72
N LYS A 564 19.48 17.26 14.49
CA LYS A 564 19.90 18.60 14.04
C LYS A 564 19.53 18.84 12.57
N TYR A 565 18.23 18.85 12.30
CA TYR A 565 17.70 19.09 10.97
C TYR A 565 17.84 20.57 10.58
N PRO A 566 18.26 20.89 9.34
CA PRO A 566 18.40 22.28 8.91
C PRO A 566 17.07 23.06 9.01
N VAL A 567 17.14 24.34 9.37
CA VAL A 567 15.99 25.25 9.42
C VAL A 567 16.31 26.49 8.59
N SER A 568 15.42 26.88 7.68
CA SER A 568 15.69 27.99 6.73
C SER A 568 16.05 29.31 7.39
N SER A 569 15.55 29.58 8.61
CA SER A 569 15.87 30.78 9.40
C SER A 569 17.25 30.76 10.08
N GLN A 570 17.94 29.62 10.11
CA GLN A 570 19.21 29.45 10.83
C GLN A 570 20.45 29.58 9.93
N PHE A 571 20.28 29.65 8.61
CA PHE A 571 21.40 29.82 7.69
C PHE A 571 22.08 31.18 7.87
N GLN A 572 23.39 31.18 8.04
CA GLN A 572 24.18 32.37 8.33
C GLN A 572 24.56 33.15 7.05
N SER A 573 24.52 32.49 5.89
CA SER A 573 24.80 33.11 4.60
C SER A 573 24.01 32.47 3.45
N PRO A 574 23.78 33.21 2.33
CA PRO A 574 23.18 32.63 1.12
C PRO A 574 23.96 31.44 0.56
N ALA A 575 25.30 31.48 0.62
CA ALA A 575 26.14 30.39 0.13
C ALA A 575 26.00 29.11 0.96
N GLU A 576 25.83 29.23 2.27
CA GLU A 576 25.52 28.09 3.15
C GLU A 576 24.16 27.50 2.81
N LYS A 577 23.13 28.35 2.67
CA LYS A 577 21.79 27.92 2.26
C LYS A 577 21.83 27.17 0.93
N ASP A 578 22.42 27.78 -0.10
CA ASP A 578 22.52 27.20 -1.44
C ASP A 578 23.22 25.83 -1.42
N ARG A 579 24.28 25.68 -0.62
CA ARG A 579 24.99 24.41 -0.48
C ARG A 579 24.13 23.34 0.18
N VAL A 580 23.47 23.66 1.30
CA VAL A 580 22.62 22.71 2.04
C VAL A 580 21.42 22.31 1.18
N CYS A 581 20.66 23.28 0.67
CA CYS A 581 19.49 23.02 -0.15
C CYS A 581 19.87 22.25 -1.43
N GLY A 582 20.99 22.61 -2.07
CA GLY A 582 21.48 21.90 -3.25
C GLY A 582 21.83 20.44 -2.98
N MET A 583 22.44 20.13 -1.83
CA MET A 583 22.71 18.75 -1.41
C MET A 583 21.41 17.96 -1.13
N LEU A 584 20.45 18.56 -0.43
CA LEU A 584 19.14 17.93 -0.17
C LEU A 584 18.42 17.63 -1.49
N LEU A 585 18.38 18.60 -2.41
CA LEU A 585 17.76 18.44 -3.72
C LEU A 585 18.39 17.30 -4.53
N LEU A 586 19.73 17.23 -4.58
CA LEU A 586 20.44 16.12 -5.23
C LEU A 586 20.05 14.77 -4.65
N CYS A 587 20.07 14.65 -3.32
CA CYS A 587 19.74 13.41 -2.63
C CYS A 587 18.29 12.99 -2.88
N ARG A 588 17.33 13.93 -2.74
CA ARG A 588 15.90 13.70 -2.97
C ARG A 588 15.64 13.26 -4.41
N VAL A 589 16.07 14.03 -5.41
CA VAL A 589 15.85 13.74 -6.82
C VAL A 589 16.46 12.39 -7.21
N MET A 590 17.75 12.19 -6.94
CA MET A 590 18.43 10.96 -7.34
C MET A 590 17.85 9.73 -6.62
N SER A 591 17.24 9.89 -5.45
CA SER A 591 16.57 8.80 -4.73
C SER A 591 15.31 8.24 -5.42
N LEU A 592 14.78 8.93 -6.45
CA LEU A 592 13.67 8.44 -7.26
C LEU A 592 14.08 7.29 -8.19
N VAL A 593 15.38 7.19 -8.50
CA VAL A 593 15.96 6.08 -9.24
C VAL A 593 16.38 5.00 -8.25
N PRO A 594 15.94 3.76 -8.44
CA PRO A 594 16.17 2.76 -7.42
C PRO A 594 17.54 2.07 -7.58
N MET A 595 18.16 1.65 -6.47
CA MET A 595 19.40 0.87 -6.47
C MET A 595 19.17 -0.63 -6.69
N LYS A 596 20.15 -1.30 -7.30
CA LYS A 596 20.23 -2.76 -7.34
C LYS A 596 20.66 -3.27 -5.97
N LEU A 597 19.78 -4.04 -5.32
CA LEU A 597 20.01 -4.58 -3.98
C LEU A 597 20.13 -6.10 -3.98
N LYS A 598 20.98 -6.62 -3.10
CA LYS A 598 21.07 -8.05 -2.78
C LYS A 598 19.88 -8.47 -1.92
N ASN A 599 19.61 -9.77 -1.85
CA ASN A 599 18.55 -10.35 -1.00
C ASN A 599 19.02 -10.48 0.46
N ILE A 600 19.42 -9.36 1.07
CA ILE A 600 19.81 -9.25 2.47
C ILE A 600 19.19 -7.98 3.06
N MET A 601 19.08 -7.89 4.38
CA MET A 601 18.59 -6.68 5.05
C MET A 601 19.55 -5.49 4.87
N TRP A 602 19.02 -4.28 4.97
CA TRP A 602 19.80 -3.06 5.04
C TRP A 602 20.52 -2.97 6.39
N ASP A 603 21.84 -2.77 6.34
CA ASP A 603 22.71 -2.68 7.53
C ASP A 603 23.55 -1.39 7.47
N SER A 604 22.90 -0.29 7.14
CA SER A 604 23.54 1.02 7.07
C SER A 604 22.59 2.08 7.61
N ASP A 605 23.12 3.29 7.81
CA ASP A 605 22.32 4.37 8.38
C ASP A 605 21.17 4.76 7.44
N VAL A 606 20.07 5.22 8.04
CA VAL A 606 18.94 5.83 7.34
C VAL A 606 19.03 7.35 7.47
N ASP A 607 18.36 8.05 6.59
CA ASP A 607 18.42 9.51 6.49
C ASP A 607 17.05 10.12 6.80
N PHE A 608 17.03 11.12 7.68
CA PHE A 608 15.80 11.76 8.15
C PHE A 608 15.10 12.53 7.02
N ASP A 609 15.84 13.31 6.22
CA ASP A 609 15.27 14.05 5.08
C ASP A 609 14.65 13.07 4.08
N LEU A 610 15.42 12.05 3.67
CA LEU A 610 14.96 11.10 2.67
C LEU A 610 13.79 10.26 3.16
N ALA A 611 13.69 9.98 4.46
CA ALA A 611 12.52 9.32 5.03
C ALA A 611 11.25 10.19 4.91
N ALA A 612 11.37 11.50 5.11
CA ALA A 612 10.28 12.46 4.92
C ALA A 612 9.92 12.59 3.43
N PHE A 613 10.91 12.80 2.57
CA PHE A 613 10.72 12.87 1.11
C PHE A 613 10.07 11.61 0.54
N HIS A 614 10.51 10.42 0.97
CA HIS A 614 9.93 9.15 0.50
C HIS A 614 8.51 8.89 1.03
N ALA A 615 8.05 9.61 2.07
CA ALA A 615 6.64 9.61 2.42
C ALA A 615 5.79 10.31 1.35
N LEU A 616 6.26 11.46 0.84
CA LEU A 616 5.65 12.20 -0.28
C LEU A 616 5.65 11.36 -1.57
N VAL A 617 6.80 10.78 -1.93
CA VAL A 617 6.92 9.89 -3.09
C VAL A 617 5.96 8.70 -2.99
N ARG A 618 5.84 8.11 -1.79
CA ARG A 618 4.96 6.96 -1.56
C ARG A 618 3.49 7.29 -1.81
N VAL A 619 3.00 8.40 -1.26
CA VAL A 619 1.60 8.78 -1.44
C VAL A 619 1.31 9.15 -2.90
N LEU A 620 2.19 9.89 -3.56
CA LEU A 620 2.04 10.25 -4.97
C LEU A 620 2.01 9.00 -5.86
N LYS A 621 3.04 8.14 -5.78
CA LYS A 621 3.11 6.92 -6.60
C LYS A 621 1.92 5.98 -6.37
N ARG A 622 1.42 5.89 -5.14
CA ARG A 622 0.19 5.11 -4.83
C ARG A 622 -1.02 5.71 -5.53
N THR A 623 -1.18 7.04 -5.51
CA THR A 623 -2.29 7.72 -6.19
C THR A 623 -2.19 7.57 -7.72
N LEU A 624 -0.99 7.70 -8.29
CA LEU A 624 -0.77 7.49 -9.74
C LEU A 624 -1.10 6.05 -10.15
N ARG A 625 -0.76 5.05 -9.34
CA ARG A 625 -1.15 3.65 -9.58
C ARG A 625 -2.67 3.46 -9.53
N GLN A 626 -3.36 4.13 -8.60
CA GLN A 626 -4.82 4.11 -8.54
C GLN A 626 -5.46 4.76 -9.78
N LEU A 627 -4.82 5.77 -10.37
CA LEU A 627 -5.25 6.35 -11.64
C LEU A 627 -5.11 5.35 -12.80
N VAL A 628 -4.00 4.60 -12.86
CA VAL A 628 -3.82 3.50 -13.83
C VAL A 628 -4.90 2.42 -13.64
N GLU A 629 -5.17 2.01 -12.40
CA GLU A 629 -6.24 1.06 -12.07
C GLU A 629 -7.61 1.57 -12.51
N GLY A 630 -7.91 2.85 -12.26
CA GLY A 630 -9.15 3.51 -12.70
C GLY A 630 -9.30 3.57 -14.22
N ALA A 631 -8.23 3.89 -14.93
CA ALA A 631 -8.20 3.91 -16.39
C ALA A 631 -8.42 2.51 -16.99
N LEU A 632 -7.71 1.50 -16.48
CA LEU A 632 -7.89 0.11 -16.88
C LEU A 632 -9.31 -0.38 -16.60
N ALA A 633 -9.85 -0.10 -15.42
CA ALA A 633 -11.23 -0.47 -15.06
C ALA A 633 -12.26 0.22 -15.97
N SER A 634 -12.07 1.50 -16.30
CA SER A 634 -12.96 2.22 -17.22
C SER A 634 -13.05 1.55 -18.60
N VAL A 635 -11.94 0.99 -19.08
CA VAL A 635 -11.92 0.24 -20.35
C VAL A 635 -12.62 -1.12 -20.18
N LEU A 636 -12.28 -1.87 -19.14
CA LEU A 636 -12.77 -3.25 -18.96
C LEU A 636 -14.23 -3.34 -18.50
N LEU A 637 -14.75 -2.33 -17.81
CA LEU A 637 -16.16 -2.29 -17.39
C LEU A 637 -17.13 -2.17 -18.58
N LYS A 638 -16.66 -1.68 -19.73
CA LYS A 638 -17.42 -1.67 -20.99
C LYS A 638 -17.58 -3.06 -21.59
N ASP A 639 -16.55 -3.91 -21.45
CA ASP A 639 -16.52 -5.27 -21.98
C ASP A 639 -15.57 -6.15 -21.15
N LEU A 640 -16.12 -6.87 -20.18
CA LEU A 640 -15.36 -7.74 -19.29
C LEU A 640 -14.68 -8.91 -20.02
N SER A 641 -15.14 -9.27 -21.22
CA SER A 641 -14.49 -10.36 -21.98
C SER A 641 -13.05 -10.03 -22.34
N ARG A 642 -12.68 -8.74 -22.33
CA ARG A 642 -11.33 -8.23 -22.62
C ARG A 642 -10.33 -8.48 -21.50
N VAL A 643 -10.78 -8.87 -20.30
CA VAL A 643 -9.90 -9.25 -19.19
C VAL A 643 -8.97 -10.39 -19.58
N LYS A 644 -9.41 -11.28 -20.49
CA LYS A 644 -8.59 -12.38 -21.05
C LYS A 644 -7.29 -11.91 -21.71
N LEU A 645 -7.22 -10.64 -22.14
CA LEU A 645 -6.03 -10.08 -22.78
C LEU A 645 -4.90 -9.84 -21.78
N LEU A 646 -5.21 -9.65 -20.49
CA LEU A 646 -4.21 -9.38 -19.47
C LEU A 646 -3.46 -10.66 -19.07
N PRO A 647 -2.12 -10.69 -19.18
CA PRO A 647 -1.35 -11.82 -18.72
C PRO A 647 -1.44 -11.97 -17.19
N LYS A 648 -1.16 -13.18 -16.69
CA LYS A 648 -0.96 -13.38 -15.24
C LYS A 648 0.19 -12.50 -14.79
N GLY A 649 -0.02 -11.68 -13.76
CA GLY A 649 1.02 -10.78 -13.26
C GLY A 649 1.27 -9.54 -14.12
N PHE A 650 0.29 -9.05 -14.89
CA PHE A 650 0.42 -7.84 -15.73
C PHE A 650 0.89 -6.56 -14.97
N MET A 651 0.81 -6.50 -13.63
CA MET A 651 1.38 -5.43 -12.78
C MET A 651 2.58 -5.90 -11.94
N CYS A 652 3.25 -6.98 -12.33
CA CYS A 652 4.36 -7.54 -11.57
C CYS A 652 5.59 -6.61 -11.65
N ALA A 653 5.92 -6.00 -10.52
CA ALA A 653 7.09 -5.13 -10.37
C ALA A 653 8.39 -5.88 -10.02
N SER A 654 8.36 -7.22 -10.04
CA SER A 654 9.56 -8.02 -9.77
C SER A 654 10.47 -8.04 -10.99
N PRO A 655 11.78 -7.75 -10.86
CA PRO A 655 12.72 -7.83 -11.97
C PRO A 655 12.74 -9.22 -12.60
N VAL A 656 12.80 -9.30 -13.94
CA VAL A 656 12.82 -10.59 -14.68
C VAL A 656 14.06 -11.42 -14.30
N HIS A 657 15.21 -10.76 -14.23
CA HIS A 657 16.47 -11.32 -13.74
C HIS A 657 17.20 -10.27 -12.89
N LYS A 658 18.09 -10.72 -11.99
CA LYS A 658 18.85 -9.84 -11.08
C LYS A 658 19.68 -8.78 -11.83
N GLU A 659 20.15 -9.10 -13.03
CA GLU A 659 20.97 -8.21 -13.87
C GLU A 659 20.15 -7.29 -14.77
N ALA A 660 18.90 -7.65 -15.07
CA ALA A 660 18.01 -6.92 -15.97
C ALA A 660 17.36 -5.69 -15.31
N TYR A 661 17.75 -5.34 -14.09
CA TYR A 661 17.20 -4.20 -13.36
C TYR A 661 17.47 -2.86 -14.09
N PRO A 662 16.47 -1.97 -14.29
CA PRO A 662 15.13 -1.96 -13.69
C PRO A 662 14.01 -2.58 -14.56
N GLN A 663 14.33 -3.40 -15.57
CA GLN A 663 13.31 -4.00 -16.43
C GLN A 663 12.43 -4.99 -15.67
N VAL A 664 11.12 -4.70 -15.66
CA VAL A 664 10.08 -5.51 -15.04
C VAL A 664 9.10 -6.02 -16.11
N PRO A 665 8.48 -7.20 -15.91
CA PRO A 665 7.55 -7.79 -16.86
C PRO A 665 6.17 -7.10 -16.90
N ALA A 666 5.92 -6.10 -16.05
CA ALA A 666 4.64 -5.40 -16.01
C ALA A 666 4.26 -4.78 -17.37
N GLU A 667 3.00 -4.94 -17.77
CA GLU A 667 2.41 -4.40 -19.00
C GLU A 667 1.94 -2.95 -18.85
N LEU A 668 1.68 -2.53 -17.61
CA LEU A 668 1.22 -1.20 -17.25
C LEU A 668 2.11 -0.60 -16.16
N PRO A 669 2.11 0.74 -15.99
CA PRO A 669 2.96 1.42 -15.04
C PRO A 669 2.66 0.99 -13.61
N THR A 670 3.63 0.37 -12.94
CA THR A 670 3.43 -0.16 -11.58
C THR A 670 3.62 0.91 -10.52
N PHE A 671 4.31 2.00 -10.84
CA PHE A 671 4.76 3.02 -9.89
C PHE A 671 5.32 2.38 -8.61
N MET A 672 6.19 1.38 -8.78
CA MET A 672 6.85 0.74 -7.65
C MET A 672 7.62 1.79 -6.85
N LEU A 673 7.51 1.68 -5.53
CA LEU A 673 8.17 2.59 -4.61
C LEU A 673 9.68 2.41 -4.72
N PRO A 674 10.44 3.47 -5.07
CA PRO A 674 11.87 3.41 -4.95
C PRO A 674 12.22 3.40 -3.46
N ARG A 675 13.41 2.91 -3.13
CA ARG A 675 13.94 3.01 -1.77
C ARG A 675 14.87 4.21 -1.68
N ALA A 676 14.95 4.83 -0.51
CA ALA A 676 15.85 5.94 -0.20
C ALA A 676 17.35 5.57 -0.33
N CYS A 677 17.69 4.28 -0.50
CA CYS A 677 19.06 3.78 -0.63
C CYS A 677 19.91 4.61 -1.60
N MET A 678 19.39 4.95 -2.79
CA MET A 678 20.16 5.74 -3.76
C MET A 678 20.49 7.13 -3.21
N GLY A 679 19.53 7.82 -2.58
CA GLY A 679 19.76 9.12 -1.97
C GLY A 679 20.79 9.05 -0.84
N ILE A 680 20.78 7.99 -0.03
CA ILE A 680 21.76 7.78 1.05
C ILE A 680 23.17 7.58 0.47
N VAL A 681 23.29 6.80 -0.62
CA VAL A 681 24.56 6.58 -1.31
C VAL A 681 25.04 7.85 -2.02
N VAL A 682 24.14 8.65 -2.59
CA VAL A 682 24.45 9.98 -3.15
C VAL A 682 24.95 10.93 -2.06
N ARG A 683 24.30 10.95 -0.89
CA ARG A 683 24.78 11.72 0.26
C ARG A 683 26.21 11.33 0.66
N TYR A 684 26.46 10.02 0.78
CA TYR A 684 27.82 9.51 1.04
C TYR A 684 28.81 9.93 -0.05
N PHE A 685 28.41 9.89 -1.33
CA PHE A 685 29.23 10.37 -2.44
C PHE A 685 29.55 11.86 -2.31
N LEU A 686 28.57 12.71 -2.01
CA LEU A 686 28.74 14.16 -1.87
C LEU A 686 29.62 14.54 -0.66
N GLU A 687 29.50 13.79 0.43
CA GLU A 687 30.24 14.03 1.69
C GLU A 687 31.58 13.30 1.76
N TYR A 688 31.89 12.39 0.81
CA TYR A 688 33.14 11.65 0.81
C TYR A 688 34.32 12.63 0.76
N GLN A 689 35.40 12.39 1.51
CA GLN A 689 36.56 13.30 1.56
C GLN A 689 37.91 12.63 1.28
N LYS A 690 37.94 11.30 1.17
CA LYS A 690 39.18 10.54 0.96
C LYS A 690 39.56 10.49 -0.53
N ASP A 691 40.66 9.80 -0.83
CA ASP A 691 41.19 9.64 -2.19
C ASP A 691 40.20 8.95 -3.14
N ALA A 692 40.22 9.40 -4.40
CA ALA A 692 39.33 8.92 -5.46
C ALA A 692 39.46 7.40 -5.71
N ASP A 693 40.69 6.89 -5.77
CA ASP A 693 40.98 5.47 -6.03
C ASP A 693 40.37 4.53 -4.98
N ARG A 694 40.06 5.05 -3.80
CA ARG A 694 39.46 4.29 -2.70
C ARG A 694 37.93 4.31 -2.70
N PHE A 695 37.30 5.20 -3.46
CA PHE A 695 35.86 5.44 -3.38
C PHE A 695 35.05 4.17 -3.66
N ALA A 696 35.40 3.44 -4.72
CA ALA A 696 34.69 2.23 -5.13
C ALA A 696 34.71 1.13 -4.04
N ASP A 697 35.85 0.93 -3.40
CA ASP A 697 36.00 -0.03 -2.30
C ASP A 697 35.28 0.44 -1.04
N ASP A 698 35.44 1.72 -0.69
CA ASP A 698 34.86 2.31 0.52
C ASP A 698 33.32 2.33 0.45
N VAL A 699 32.73 2.66 -0.71
CA VAL A 699 31.26 2.62 -0.90
C VAL A 699 30.73 1.18 -0.87
N GLY A 700 31.45 0.22 -1.46
CA GLY A 700 31.08 -1.19 -1.42
C GLY A 700 31.12 -1.78 -0.01
N LYS A 701 32.11 -1.39 0.80
CA LYS A 701 32.22 -1.77 2.22
C LYS A 701 31.17 -1.07 3.08
N ARG A 702 30.87 0.20 2.81
CA ARG A 702 29.89 0.98 3.55
C ARG A 702 28.47 0.46 3.34
N PHE A 703 28.14 0.04 2.12
CA PHE A 703 26.80 -0.39 1.73
C PHE A 703 26.80 -1.82 1.15
N PRO A 704 27.03 -2.87 1.96
CA PRO A 704 27.16 -4.24 1.48
C PRO A 704 25.90 -4.80 0.80
N CYS A 705 24.73 -4.23 1.11
CA CYS A 705 23.44 -4.57 0.48
C CYS A 705 23.34 -4.10 -0.98
N CYS A 706 24.11 -3.08 -1.38
CA CYS A 706 24.12 -2.59 -2.75
C CYS A 706 24.92 -3.57 -3.64
N ALA A 707 24.32 -3.99 -4.75
CA ALA A 707 24.96 -4.94 -5.67
C ALA A 707 26.05 -4.27 -6.50
N GLN A 708 25.79 -3.07 -7.03
CA GLN A 708 26.68 -2.32 -7.92
C GLN A 708 26.61 -0.81 -7.63
N PRO A 709 27.03 -0.35 -6.44
CA PRO A 709 26.79 1.03 -6.01
C PRO A 709 27.39 2.10 -6.93
N VAL A 710 28.56 1.85 -7.53
CA VAL A 710 29.21 2.81 -8.45
C VAL A 710 28.47 2.94 -9.78
N GLU A 711 28.03 1.83 -10.37
CA GLU A 711 27.25 1.86 -11.62
C GLU A 711 25.85 2.45 -11.41
N ASP A 712 25.24 2.15 -10.26
CA ASP A 712 23.95 2.71 -9.88
C ASP A 712 24.05 4.24 -9.66
N LEU A 713 25.16 4.74 -9.09
CA LEU A 713 25.44 6.18 -9.00
C LEU A 713 25.52 6.86 -10.37
N LYS A 714 26.19 6.23 -11.36
CA LYS A 714 26.25 6.77 -12.73
C LYS A 714 24.86 6.91 -13.33
N LEU A 715 23.98 5.93 -13.12
CA LEU A 715 22.58 6.00 -13.56
C LEU A 715 21.84 7.17 -12.89
N ALA A 716 22.08 7.40 -11.60
CA ALA A 716 21.51 8.53 -10.87
C ALA A 716 22.00 9.89 -11.42
N PHE A 717 23.27 9.98 -11.82
CA PHE A 717 23.81 11.18 -12.49
C PHE A 717 23.13 11.40 -13.84
N THR A 718 22.98 10.35 -14.67
CA THR A 718 22.23 10.43 -15.92
C THR A 718 20.81 10.93 -15.70
N PHE A 719 20.13 10.42 -14.68
CA PHE A 719 18.78 10.88 -14.33
C PHE A 719 18.73 12.34 -13.91
N TRP A 720 19.67 12.80 -13.08
CA TRP A 720 19.77 14.21 -12.70
C TRP A 720 19.94 15.12 -13.92
N HIS A 721 20.83 14.77 -14.84
CA HIS A 721 21.07 15.55 -16.05
C HIS A 721 19.84 15.58 -16.97
N ASP A 722 19.14 14.46 -17.13
CA ASP A 722 17.91 14.44 -17.93
C ASP A 722 16.79 15.25 -17.29
N LEU A 723 16.58 15.12 -15.97
CA LEU A 723 15.57 15.92 -15.27
C LEU A 723 15.91 17.40 -15.30
N ARG A 724 17.20 17.76 -15.19
CA ARG A 724 17.67 19.14 -15.33
C ARG A 724 17.29 19.72 -16.69
N ARG A 725 17.52 18.96 -17.77
CA ARG A 725 17.09 19.32 -19.13
C ARG A 725 15.59 19.56 -19.16
N CYS A 726 14.78 18.64 -18.62
CA CYS A 726 13.32 18.79 -18.59
C CYS A 726 12.90 20.09 -17.87
N VAL A 727 13.42 20.33 -16.66
CA VAL A 727 13.08 21.52 -15.86
C VAL A 727 13.52 22.81 -16.56
N ASP A 728 14.72 22.84 -17.16
CA ASP A 728 15.19 24.01 -17.91
C ASP A 728 14.31 24.32 -19.13
N THR A 729 13.85 23.28 -19.85
CA THR A 729 12.97 23.47 -21.01
C THR A 729 11.60 24.01 -20.63
N ILE A 730 11.08 23.65 -19.46
CA ILE A 730 9.72 24.05 -19.03
C ILE A 730 9.70 25.28 -18.11
N ALA A 731 10.86 25.73 -17.63
CA ALA A 731 10.99 26.75 -16.58
C ALA A 731 10.13 28.00 -16.84
N GLU A 732 10.34 28.68 -17.96
CA GLU A 732 9.62 29.91 -18.30
C GLU A 732 8.12 29.66 -18.58
N THR A 733 7.77 28.50 -19.12
CA THR A 733 6.39 28.23 -19.55
C THR A 733 5.49 27.83 -18.38
N LEU A 734 6.05 27.14 -17.38
CA LEU A 734 5.31 26.60 -16.25
C LEU A 734 5.64 27.30 -14.91
N GLY A 735 6.42 28.37 -14.92
CA GLY A 735 6.78 29.10 -13.69
C GLY A 735 7.75 28.33 -12.79
N ALA A 736 8.65 27.52 -13.36
CA ALA A 736 9.62 26.70 -12.64
C ALA A 736 11.04 27.29 -12.67
N GLU A 737 11.18 28.62 -12.84
CA GLU A 737 12.46 29.33 -12.91
C GLU A 737 13.25 29.23 -11.61
N GLU A 738 12.59 29.30 -10.45
CA GLU A 738 13.24 29.15 -9.15
C GLU A 738 13.87 27.75 -9.00
N LEU A 739 13.11 26.69 -9.34
CA LEU A 739 13.63 25.33 -9.35
C LEU A 739 14.76 25.15 -10.37
N SER A 740 14.65 25.78 -11.54
CA SER A 740 15.74 25.83 -12.52
C SER A 740 16.96 26.60 -11.99
N GLU A 741 16.84 27.59 -11.12
CA GLU A 741 18.02 28.17 -10.49
C GLU A 741 18.64 27.20 -9.46
N ASP A 742 17.81 26.62 -8.60
CA ASP A 742 18.26 25.73 -7.53
C ASP A 742 18.96 24.48 -8.04
N MET A 743 18.39 23.84 -9.08
CA MET A 743 19.03 22.70 -9.73
C MET A 743 20.37 23.11 -10.40
N ARG A 744 20.58 24.39 -10.74
CA ARG A 744 21.82 24.86 -11.37
C ARG A 744 22.92 24.95 -10.35
N LYS A 745 22.61 25.57 -9.20
CA LYS A 745 23.48 25.62 -8.02
C LYS A 745 23.85 24.21 -7.56
N ALA A 746 22.85 23.32 -7.44
CA ALA A 746 23.05 21.93 -7.07
C ALA A 746 23.95 21.18 -8.09
N SER A 747 23.80 21.45 -9.39
CA SER A 747 24.68 20.87 -10.41
C SER A 747 26.14 21.28 -10.23
N GLY A 748 26.42 22.50 -9.76
CA GLY A 748 27.77 22.94 -9.40
C GLY A 748 28.41 22.04 -8.33
N ILE A 749 27.65 21.70 -7.28
CA ILE A 749 28.09 20.81 -6.20
C ILE A 749 28.38 19.41 -6.72
N LEU A 750 27.48 18.88 -7.56
CA LEU A 750 27.62 17.55 -8.16
C LEU A 750 28.87 17.44 -9.04
N GLU A 751 29.07 18.41 -9.95
CA GLU A 751 30.19 18.37 -10.90
C GLU A 751 31.55 18.60 -10.23
N GLU A 752 31.62 19.43 -9.18
CA GLU A 752 32.82 19.57 -8.36
C GLU A 752 33.22 18.21 -7.77
N GLN A 753 32.24 17.50 -7.19
CA GLN A 753 32.51 16.22 -6.55
C GLN A 753 32.83 15.10 -7.56
N LYS A 754 32.12 15.04 -8.69
CA LYS A 754 32.41 14.09 -9.78
C LYS A 754 33.85 14.25 -10.27
N ARG A 755 34.27 15.49 -10.54
CA ARG A 755 35.64 15.79 -10.98
C ARG A 755 36.68 15.35 -9.96
N ARG A 756 36.44 15.62 -8.68
CA ARG A 756 37.35 15.25 -7.59
C ARG A 756 37.51 13.74 -7.44
N LEU A 757 36.45 12.98 -7.70
CA LEU A 757 36.44 11.51 -7.57
C LEU A 757 36.64 10.77 -8.90
N GLY A 758 36.95 11.47 -9.99
CA GLY A 758 37.25 10.86 -11.29
C GLY A 758 36.03 10.26 -12.00
N PHE A 759 34.81 10.72 -11.71
CA PHE A 759 33.63 10.40 -12.50
C PHE A 759 33.56 11.33 -13.71
N ALA A 760 33.78 10.76 -14.90
CA ALA A 760 33.65 11.47 -16.18
C ALA A 760 32.19 11.66 -16.59
#